data_AF-A0A2R5GMW0-F1
#
_entry.id   AF-A0A2R5GMW0-F1
#
_cell.length_a   1.000
_cell.length_b   1.000
_cell.length_c   1.000
_cell.angle_alpha   90.00
_cell.angle_beta   90.00
_cell.angle_gamma   90.00
#
_symmetry.space_group_name_H-M   'P 1'
#
loop_
_entity.id
_entity.type
_entity.pdbx_description
1 polymer ?
#
loop_
_entity_poly.entity_id
_entity_poly.type
_entity_poly.pdbx_seq_one_letter_code
_entity_poly.pdbx_strand_id
1 'polypeptide(L)'
;MRVSGLVRSLGVSRRQVLQVVGRSLARQQKGLRWYHVVLSLYIGLLWRSTKRTSEIHGGRYWRKLHERGNIWRTFVAAHVSLGRYIITKVSLGMLILRSLTAGATIVPQLAASFMEKQSAALQESLQTRVEGFLDQQMDMVGEKFKGLVKDPYMPLRIQSTIDDFVDVLLPDIKLALFTKTNEYIRSYRAKRTPRRRRPSEAAFARRRSGRRLLQDAKDDDAEDSAELEIDQVLDSLMEDVDDDEEEDFASDFDDDDDDDEDDDDDRDGKHIEADEDDDDEDEDDVEEDEDTDSETLSEQPNGDDSFWRMLRSPWYIVLQFVGLIPGVGMLWWFFVFILHDKRDEFQLSQFIVGFQSAKFFSQGCLNLIRGAFAYFWCANREVPTCATEGPMIKEYSDAIFFAVQIVIVWLTFFILPYSEPCRAVNDPRDAHLLDEARTDRNQAALRAKVRLGRGGRLRNLFWWDTFAVCTVLALGALAYFGLELRGWQLRATLYWLSTIYGLTAMPFILFKLPIMGNLLTPTKATGYTRKGYTVLRVIPPPPQPLVEYHERVKARSEAIAQATGVRGASRFDEIGNADDYEQRYGDYHPEGPEEDDGMNSPTSPSDFAPVGIHDVTAEVAARTTMNQANAQLLFNLRRLRNLRVCEIKLAAKRRVNEFNPQT
;
A
#
# COMPACT_ATOMS: atom_id res chain seq x y z
N MET A 1 -25.79 -17.10 37.34
CA MET A 1 -26.74 -18.08 37.94
C MET A 1 -27.03 -19.32 37.09
N ARG A 2 -26.79 -19.35 35.76
CA ARG A 2 -27.12 -20.52 34.90
C ARG A 2 -26.17 -21.74 35.00
N VAL A 3 -24.95 -21.59 35.51
CA VAL A 3 -23.98 -22.72 35.64
C VAL A 3 -24.30 -23.63 36.84
N SER A 4 -25.00 -23.13 37.85
CA SER A 4 -25.31 -23.90 39.07
C SER A 4 -26.39 -24.97 38.86
N GLY A 5 -27.22 -24.84 37.82
CA GLY A 5 -28.25 -25.83 37.48
C GLY A 5 -27.69 -27.09 36.82
N LEU A 6 -26.70 -26.93 35.93
CA LEU A 6 -26.12 -28.04 35.16
C LEU A 6 -25.28 -28.98 36.03
N VAL A 7 -24.69 -28.48 37.12
CA VAL A 7 -23.84 -29.27 38.04
C VAL A 7 -24.67 -30.18 38.95
N ARG A 8 -25.96 -29.87 39.18
CA ARG A 8 -26.84 -30.73 39.99
C ARG A 8 -27.39 -31.93 39.24
N SER A 9 -27.53 -31.88 37.91
CA SER A 9 -28.09 -33.00 37.13
C SER A 9 -27.10 -34.15 36.89
N LEU A 10 -25.79 -33.90 37.00
CA LEU A 10 -24.76 -34.89 36.65
C LEU A 10 -24.25 -35.73 37.83
N GLY A 11 -24.74 -35.50 39.06
CA GLY A 11 -24.36 -36.31 40.23
C GLY A 11 -22.87 -36.25 40.62
N VAL A 12 -22.06 -35.41 39.96
CA VAL A 12 -20.62 -35.31 40.23
C VAL A 12 -20.40 -34.43 41.46
N SER A 13 -19.76 -34.99 42.48
CA SER A 13 -19.40 -34.25 43.69
C SER A 13 -18.52 -33.05 43.33
N ARG A 14 -18.88 -31.86 43.84
CA ARG A 14 -18.12 -30.60 43.66
C ARG A 14 -16.64 -30.76 44.03
N ARG A 15 -16.30 -31.70 44.92
CA ARG A 15 -14.91 -32.05 45.31
C ARG A 15 -14.14 -32.76 44.20
N GLN A 16 -14.80 -33.60 43.39
CA GLN A 16 -14.17 -34.31 42.27
C GLN A 16 -13.88 -33.34 41.11
N VAL A 17 -14.82 -32.44 40.80
CA VAL A 17 -14.60 -31.39 39.78
C VAL A 17 -13.45 -30.48 40.19
N LEU A 18 -13.40 -30.04 41.46
CA LEU A 18 -12.31 -29.21 41.96
C LEU A 18 -10.96 -29.94 41.99
N GLN A 19 -10.92 -31.25 42.26
CA GLN A 19 -9.68 -32.03 42.18
C GLN A 19 -9.18 -32.20 40.75
N VAL A 20 -10.07 -32.42 39.77
CA VAL A 20 -9.69 -32.56 38.36
C VAL A 20 -9.23 -31.23 37.79
N VAL A 21 -9.97 -30.14 38.08
CA VAL A 21 -9.59 -28.78 37.68
C VAL A 21 -8.29 -28.34 38.37
N GLY A 22 -8.11 -28.66 39.66
CA GLY A 22 -6.87 -28.37 40.39
C GLY A 22 -5.66 -29.12 39.84
N ARG A 23 -5.80 -30.40 39.47
CA ARG A 23 -4.71 -31.18 38.83
C ARG A 23 -4.42 -30.74 37.39
N SER A 24 -5.39 -30.14 36.70
CA SER A 24 -5.19 -29.56 35.37
C SER A 24 -4.45 -28.20 35.46
N LEU A 25 -4.88 -27.33 36.37
CA LEU A 25 -4.24 -26.05 36.65
C LEU A 25 -2.81 -26.22 37.18
N ALA A 26 -2.55 -27.22 38.04
CA ALA A 26 -1.20 -27.52 38.51
C ALA A 26 -0.26 -28.05 37.39
N ARG A 27 -0.80 -28.71 36.36
CA ARG A 27 -0.04 -29.13 35.16
C ARG A 27 0.24 -27.95 34.23
N GLN A 28 -0.74 -27.07 34.04
CA GLN A 28 -0.59 -25.81 33.30
C GLN A 28 0.47 -24.89 33.94
N GLN A 29 0.48 -24.77 35.27
CA GLN A 29 1.44 -23.93 36.00
C GLN A 29 2.89 -24.45 35.91
N LYS A 30 3.09 -25.76 35.81
CA LYS A 30 4.42 -26.36 35.56
C LYS A 30 4.90 -26.11 34.13
N GLY A 31 3.99 -26.13 33.14
CA GLY A 31 4.29 -25.75 31.76
C GLY A 31 4.69 -24.27 31.64
N LEU A 32 4.00 -23.37 32.35
CA LEU A 32 4.33 -21.93 32.37
C LEU A 32 5.73 -21.65 32.97
N ARG A 33 6.11 -22.38 34.03
CA ARG A 33 7.46 -22.27 34.62
C ARG A 33 8.54 -22.70 33.65
N TRP A 34 8.31 -23.76 32.88
CA TRP A 34 9.23 -24.20 31.82
C TRP A 34 9.34 -23.17 30.69
N TYR A 35 8.22 -22.58 30.28
CA TYR A 35 8.21 -21.52 29.26
C TYR A 35 9.04 -20.31 29.70
N HIS A 36 8.93 -19.89 30.97
CA HIS A 36 9.77 -18.82 31.52
C HIS A 36 11.26 -19.17 31.54
N VAL A 37 11.63 -20.42 31.86
CA VAL A 37 13.03 -20.85 31.86
C VAL A 37 13.60 -20.89 30.45
N VAL A 38 12.85 -21.41 29.48
CA VAL A 38 13.25 -21.46 28.07
C VAL A 38 13.37 -20.06 27.48
N LEU A 39 12.41 -19.18 27.75
CA LEU A 39 12.46 -17.78 27.32
C LEU A 39 13.65 -17.03 27.94
N SER A 40 13.95 -17.28 29.22
CA SER A 40 15.09 -16.68 29.91
C SER A 40 16.43 -17.19 29.35
N LEU A 41 16.53 -18.48 29.02
CA LEU A 41 17.70 -19.06 28.36
C LEU A 41 17.88 -18.52 26.94
N TYR A 42 16.80 -18.36 26.18
CA TYR A 42 16.82 -17.78 24.84
C TYR A 42 17.30 -16.33 24.86
N ILE A 43 16.77 -15.50 25.76
CA ILE A 43 17.22 -14.12 25.98
C ILE A 43 18.70 -14.09 26.41
N GLY A 44 19.10 -15.01 27.29
CA GLY A 44 20.49 -15.13 27.74
C GLY A 44 21.47 -15.52 26.62
N LEU A 45 21.06 -16.41 25.71
CA LEU A 45 21.86 -16.82 24.55
C LEU A 45 21.96 -15.70 23.51
N LEU A 46 20.88 -14.97 23.25
CA LEU A 46 20.91 -13.78 22.41
C LEU A 46 21.86 -12.71 22.98
N TRP A 47 21.80 -12.47 24.29
CA TRP A 47 22.71 -11.54 24.99
C TRP A 47 24.17 -11.99 24.93
N ARG A 48 24.44 -13.29 25.04
CA ARG A 48 25.81 -13.83 24.98
C ARG A 48 26.38 -13.78 23.57
N SER A 49 25.53 -13.99 22.56
CA SER A 49 25.87 -13.89 21.14
C SER A 49 26.24 -12.45 20.76
N THR A 50 25.42 -11.48 21.15
CA THR A 50 25.71 -10.05 20.92
C THR A 50 26.94 -9.57 21.68
N LYS A 51 27.20 -10.10 22.88
CA LYS A 51 28.44 -9.81 23.61
C LYS A 51 29.68 -10.37 22.90
N ARG A 52 29.62 -11.60 22.37
CA ARG A 52 30.78 -12.23 21.70
C ARG A 52 31.09 -11.61 20.33
N THR A 53 30.09 -11.08 19.62
CA THR A 53 30.34 -10.31 18.38
C THR A 53 30.93 -8.92 18.68
N SER A 54 30.71 -8.37 19.87
CA SER A 54 31.28 -7.07 20.29
C SER A 54 32.80 -7.11 20.59
N GLU A 55 33.35 -8.27 20.97
CA GLU A 55 34.78 -8.41 21.26
C GLU A 55 35.66 -8.51 20.00
N ILE A 56 35.08 -8.78 18.83
CA ILE A 56 35.80 -9.00 17.57
C ILE A 56 35.93 -7.71 16.73
N HIS A 57 35.07 -6.71 16.94
CA HIS A 57 35.07 -5.46 16.17
C HIS A 57 35.41 -4.27 17.08
N GLY A 58 36.67 -3.80 16.97
CA GLY A 58 37.32 -2.81 17.84
C GLY A 58 36.48 -1.61 18.30
N GLY A 59 36.69 -1.24 19.57
CA GLY A 59 35.83 -0.42 20.44
C GLY A 59 35.58 1.06 20.10
N ARG A 60 35.69 1.50 18.84
CA ARG A 60 35.28 2.85 18.45
C ARG A 60 33.79 2.97 18.07
N TYR A 61 33.18 1.91 17.56
CA TYR A 61 31.75 1.93 17.21
C TYR A 61 30.82 1.76 18.44
N TRP A 62 31.33 1.14 19.52
CA TRP A 62 30.51 0.81 20.69
C TRP A 62 30.31 1.94 21.69
N ARG A 63 31.13 3.01 21.66
CA ARG A 63 30.92 4.16 22.56
C ARG A 63 29.61 4.90 22.25
N LYS A 64 29.27 5.05 20.95
CA LYS A 64 27.96 5.55 20.49
C LYS A 64 26.80 4.57 20.67
N LEU A 65 27.06 3.25 20.71
CA LEU A 65 26.03 2.24 20.96
C LEU A 65 25.71 2.08 22.46
N HIS A 66 26.66 2.38 23.35
CA HIS A 66 26.48 2.31 24.80
C HIS A 66 25.53 3.40 25.32
N GLU A 67 25.52 4.59 24.70
CA GLU A 67 24.48 5.61 24.95
C GLU A 67 23.09 5.15 24.51
N ARG A 68 23.00 4.35 23.43
CA ARG A 68 21.74 3.71 22.99
C ARG A 68 21.38 2.45 23.78
N GLY A 69 22.26 1.93 24.63
CA GLY A 69 21.99 0.80 25.53
C GLY A 69 20.90 1.11 26.57
N ASN A 70 20.72 2.39 26.91
CA ASN A 70 19.59 2.83 27.72
C ASN A 70 18.26 2.70 26.98
N ILE A 71 18.23 2.79 25.65
CA ILE A 71 17.01 2.63 24.83
C ILE A 71 16.48 1.19 24.89
N TRP A 72 17.36 0.19 24.98
CA TRP A 72 16.94 -1.21 25.08
C TRP A 72 16.43 -1.56 26.50
N ARG A 73 17.03 -0.96 27.54
CA ARG A 73 16.51 -1.06 28.91
C ARG A 73 15.18 -0.33 29.06
N THR A 74 15.01 0.84 28.44
CA THR A 74 13.73 1.54 28.40
C THR A 74 12.72 0.83 27.52
N PHE A 75 13.10 0.14 26.44
CA PHE A 75 12.17 -0.65 25.62
C PHE A 75 11.62 -1.87 26.37
N VAL A 76 12.49 -2.61 27.08
CA VAL A 76 12.06 -3.74 27.93
C VAL A 76 11.25 -3.24 29.14
N ALA A 77 11.65 -2.13 29.76
CA ALA A 77 10.88 -1.50 30.84
C ALA A 77 9.55 -0.93 30.34
N ALA A 78 9.50 -0.39 29.12
CA ALA A 78 8.30 0.16 28.49
C ALA A 78 7.31 -0.94 28.14
N HIS A 79 7.74 -2.12 27.65
CA HIS A 79 6.82 -3.23 27.42
C HIS A 79 6.25 -3.82 28.72
N VAL A 80 7.05 -3.88 29.79
CA VAL A 80 6.55 -4.29 31.12
C VAL A 80 5.64 -3.22 31.73
N SER A 81 5.91 -1.93 31.47
CA SER A 81 5.09 -0.80 31.92
C SER A 81 3.78 -0.67 31.13
N LEU A 82 3.80 -0.89 29.81
CA LEU A 82 2.63 -0.86 28.92
C LEU A 82 1.62 -1.95 29.32
N GLY A 83 2.12 -3.13 29.69
CA GLY A 83 1.27 -4.20 30.24
C GLY A 83 0.59 -3.82 31.57
N ARG A 84 1.18 -2.94 32.38
CA ARG A 84 0.58 -2.42 33.63
C ARG A 84 -0.33 -1.21 33.38
N TYR A 85 0.02 -0.36 32.41
CA TYR A 85 -0.70 0.85 32.03
C TYR A 85 -2.07 0.56 31.38
N ILE A 86 -2.13 -0.46 30.51
CA ILE A 86 -3.39 -0.88 29.88
C ILE A 86 -4.40 -1.38 30.94
N ILE A 87 -3.94 -2.08 31.97
CA ILE A 87 -4.79 -2.57 33.06
C ILE A 87 -5.31 -1.42 33.95
N THR A 88 -4.52 -0.34 34.11
CA THR A 88 -4.91 0.82 34.94
C THR A 88 -5.79 1.84 34.21
N LYS A 89 -5.60 2.04 32.90
CA LYS A 89 -6.40 3.00 32.09
C LYS A 89 -7.84 2.55 31.87
N VAL A 90 -8.08 1.24 31.69
CA VAL A 90 -9.44 0.66 31.61
C VAL A 90 -10.21 0.86 32.93
N SER A 91 -9.51 0.90 34.06
CA SER A 91 -10.10 1.13 35.38
C SER A 91 -10.40 2.61 35.66
N LEU A 92 -9.63 3.53 35.08
CA LEU A 92 -9.76 4.98 35.27
C LEU A 92 -10.81 5.61 34.34
N GLY A 93 -10.96 5.08 33.13
CA GLY A 93 -12.00 5.50 32.18
C GLY A 93 -13.43 5.33 32.74
N MET A 94 -13.66 4.27 33.51
CA MET A 94 -14.94 4.05 34.20
C MET A 94 -15.24 5.03 35.34
N LEU A 95 -14.24 5.76 35.85
CA LEU A 95 -14.40 6.74 36.94
C LEU A 95 -14.62 8.16 36.43
N ILE A 96 -14.01 8.52 35.30
CA ILE A 96 -14.12 9.87 34.70
C ILE A 96 -15.48 10.06 34.01
N LEU A 97 -16.08 9.00 33.47
CA LEU A 97 -17.46 9.01 32.94
C LEU A 97 -18.51 9.41 33.99
N ARG A 98 -18.18 9.28 35.29
CA ARG A 98 -19.06 9.61 36.42
C ARG A 98 -19.02 11.08 36.85
N SER A 99 -18.00 11.83 36.42
CA SER A 99 -17.67 13.16 36.97
C SER A 99 -18.09 14.34 36.08
N LEU A 100 -18.37 14.13 34.79
CA LEU A 100 -18.54 15.23 33.82
C LEU A 100 -20.01 15.61 33.53
N THR A 101 -20.94 15.23 34.42
CA THR A 101 -22.38 15.50 34.29
C THR A 101 -22.88 16.73 35.07
N ALA A 102 -22.00 17.62 35.55
CA ALA A 102 -22.41 18.80 36.32
C ALA A 102 -21.68 20.09 35.84
N GLY A 103 -22.26 20.82 34.88
CA GLY A 103 -21.68 22.11 34.48
C GLY A 103 -22.53 22.95 33.51
N ALA A 104 -22.66 24.24 33.85
CA ALA A 104 -23.30 25.42 33.22
C ALA A 104 -23.73 25.46 31.72
N THR A 105 -24.83 26.19 31.49
CA THR A 105 -25.38 26.73 30.24
C THR A 105 -26.51 27.69 30.66
N ILE A 106 -26.64 28.83 29.98
CA ILE A 106 -27.88 29.49 29.54
C ILE A 106 -27.46 30.88 29.04
N VAL A 107 -27.41 31.07 27.71
CA VAL A 107 -27.78 32.33 27.01
C VAL A 107 -28.43 32.11 25.60
N PRO A 108 -28.20 31.07 24.76
CA PRO A 108 -28.67 31.15 23.36
C PRO A 108 -29.95 30.32 23.08
N GLN A 109 -31.14 30.92 23.22
CA GLN A 109 -32.40 30.27 22.75
C GLN A 109 -33.15 31.06 21.66
N LEU A 110 -32.75 32.29 21.35
CA LEU A 110 -33.48 33.14 20.39
C LEU A 110 -32.88 33.16 18.97
N ALA A 111 -31.65 32.66 18.76
CA ALA A 111 -31.03 32.56 17.43
C ALA A 111 -31.28 31.23 16.70
N ALA A 112 -31.77 30.19 17.39
CA ALA A 112 -31.82 28.82 16.87
C ALA A 112 -32.97 28.58 15.87
N SER A 113 -34.15 29.16 16.09
CA SER A 113 -35.33 28.87 15.26
C SER A 113 -35.27 29.50 13.87
N PHE A 114 -34.49 30.57 13.70
CA PHE A 114 -34.32 31.24 12.41
C PHE A 114 -33.28 30.52 11.51
N MET A 115 -32.21 29.99 12.10
CA MET A 115 -31.18 29.19 11.39
C MET A 115 -31.66 27.77 11.03
N GLU A 116 -32.67 27.24 11.73
CA GLU A 116 -33.17 25.87 11.55
C GLU A 116 -33.89 25.68 10.19
N LYS A 117 -34.61 26.69 9.71
CA LYS A 117 -35.34 26.59 8.43
C LYS A 117 -34.47 26.78 7.20
N GLN A 118 -33.47 27.66 7.24
CA GLN A 118 -32.54 27.82 6.13
C GLN A 118 -31.51 26.69 6.04
N SER A 119 -31.18 26.03 7.15
CA SER A 119 -30.21 24.94 7.12
C SER A 119 -30.79 23.65 6.51
N ALA A 120 -32.09 23.36 6.64
CA ALA A 120 -32.71 22.15 6.09
C ALA A 120 -32.68 22.09 4.56
N ALA A 121 -33.12 23.15 3.87
CA ALA A 121 -33.14 23.19 2.41
C ALA A 121 -31.74 23.24 1.80
N LEU A 122 -30.80 23.95 2.45
CA LEU A 122 -29.40 23.96 2.02
C LEU A 122 -28.76 22.57 2.17
N GLN A 123 -29.11 21.85 3.25
CA GLN A 123 -28.58 20.51 3.53
C GLN A 123 -29.04 19.48 2.52
N GLU A 124 -30.32 19.51 2.10
CA GLU A 124 -30.82 18.57 1.08
C GLU A 124 -30.07 18.75 -0.24
N SER A 125 -29.91 19.99 -0.71
CA SER A 125 -29.17 20.25 -1.97
C SER A 125 -27.68 19.88 -1.89
N LEU A 126 -27.05 20.10 -0.73
CA LEU A 126 -25.66 19.72 -0.52
C LEU A 126 -25.51 18.21 -0.47
N GLN A 127 -26.45 17.51 0.15
CA GLN A 127 -26.42 16.06 0.25
C GLN A 127 -26.53 15.42 -1.14
N THR A 128 -27.50 15.81 -1.97
CA THR A 128 -27.63 15.29 -3.33
C THR A 128 -26.39 15.55 -4.19
N ARG A 129 -25.75 16.72 -4.01
CA ARG A 129 -24.54 17.09 -4.78
C ARG A 129 -23.30 16.33 -4.31
N VAL A 130 -23.18 16.09 -3.00
CA VAL A 130 -22.10 15.28 -2.43
C VAL A 130 -22.27 13.81 -2.81
N GLU A 131 -23.49 13.28 -2.77
CA GLU A 131 -23.81 11.92 -3.21
C GLU A 131 -23.46 11.72 -4.69
N GLY A 132 -23.90 12.63 -5.58
CA GLY A 132 -23.56 12.54 -7.01
C GLY A 132 -22.06 12.68 -7.30
N PHE A 133 -21.33 13.49 -6.52
CA PHE A 133 -19.87 13.61 -6.67
C PHE A 133 -19.14 12.35 -6.20
N LEU A 134 -19.52 11.81 -5.03
CA LEU A 134 -18.95 10.56 -4.50
C LEU A 134 -19.22 9.39 -5.44
N ASP A 135 -20.41 9.34 -6.03
CA ASP A 135 -20.77 8.32 -7.01
C ASP A 135 -19.80 8.35 -8.21
N GLN A 136 -19.64 9.52 -8.83
CA GLN A 136 -18.74 9.69 -9.97
C GLN A 136 -17.26 9.40 -9.63
N GLN A 137 -16.82 9.74 -8.42
CA GLN A 137 -15.47 9.40 -7.98
C GLN A 137 -15.31 7.89 -7.77
N MET A 138 -16.31 7.21 -7.22
CA MET A 138 -16.26 5.77 -7.01
C MET A 138 -16.24 5.00 -8.33
N ASP A 139 -17.05 5.39 -9.30
CA ASP A 139 -17.01 4.79 -10.65
C ASP A 139 -15.63 4.94 -11.29
N MET A 140 -15.02 6.13 -11.17
CA MET A 140 -13.66 6.38 -11.68
C MET A 140 -12.60 5.54 -10.94
N VAL A 141 -12.77 5.34 -9.63
CA VAL A 141 -11.91 4.45 -8.83
C VAL A 141 -12.09 3.00 -9.26
N GLY A 142 -13.33 2.55 -9.52
CA GLY A 142 -13.64 1.22 -10.02
C GLY A 142 -12.96 0.95 -11.37
N GLU A 143 -13.09 1.86 -12.33
CA GLU A 143 -12.44 1.73 -13.64
C GLU A 143 -10.91 1.80 -13.56
N LYS A 144 -10.35 2.68 -12.71
CA LYS A 144 -8.89 2.70 -12.46
C LYS A 144 -8.43 1.41 -11.79
N PHE A 145 -9.20 0.87 -10.85
CA PHE A 145 -8.89 -0.38 -10.18
C PHE A 145 -8.94 -1.55 -11.16
N LYS A 146 -9.97 -1.65 -12.02
CA LYS A 146 -10.01 -2.60 -13.13
C LYS A 146 -8.79 -2.47 -14.02
N GLY A 147 -8.41 -1.25 -14.41
CA GLY A 147 -7.22 -1.00 -15.23
C GLY A 147 -5.89 -1.38 -14.56
N LEU A 148 -5.79 -1.24 -13.24
CA LEU A 148 -4.60 -1.61 -12.46
C LEU A 148 -4.50 -3.12 -12.21
N VAL A 149 -5.64 -3.79 -12.05
CA VAL A 149 -5.69 -5.23 -11.76
C VAL A 149 -5.65 -6.06 -13.04
N LYS A 150 -6.25 -5.57 -14.12
CA LYS A 150 -6.23 -6.24 -15.42
C LYS A 150 -4.84 -6.15 -16.03
N ASP A 151 -4.41 -7.30 -16.52
CA ASP A 151 -3.22 -7.41 -17.33
C ASP A 151 -3.62 -7.75 -18.76
N PRO A 152 -3.02 -7.13 -19.80
CA PRO A 152 -3.32 -7.44 -21.20
C PRO A 152 -3.18 -8.93 -21.53
N TYR A 153 -2.30 -9.64 -20.84
CA TYR A 153 -2.02 -11.06 -21.04
C TYR A 153 -2.85 -12.00 -20.16
N MET A 154 -3.69 -11.46 -19.27
CA MET A 154 -4.57 -12.26 -18.42
C MET A 154 -5.63 -13.01 -19.27
N PRO A 155 -5.96 -14.28 -18.95
CA PRO A 155 -7.02 -15.00 -19.66
C PRO A 155 -8.35 -14.25 -19.61
N LEU A 156 -9.06 -14.18 -20.75
CA LEU A 156 -10.32 -13.42 -20.88
C LEU A 156 -11.38 -13.80 -19.83
N ARG A 157 -11.46 -15.09 -19.44
CA ARG A 157 -12.37 -15.54 -18.38
C ARG A 157 -12.05 -14.93 -17.01
N ILE A 158 -10.77 -14.76 -16.69
CA ILE A 158 -10.35 -14.17 -15.41
C ILE A 158 -10.56 -12.66 -15.45
N GLN A 159 -10.29 -12.01 -16.60
CA GLN A 159 -10.59 -10.60 -16.78
C GLN A 159 -12.08 -10.32 -16.58
N SER A 160 -12.97 -11.11 -17.21
CA SER A 160 -14.42 -10.95 -17.04
C SER A 160 -14.87 -11.22 -15.60
N THR A 161 -14.32 -12.24 -14.94
CA THR A 161 -14.64 -12.49 -13.52
C THR A 161 -14.19 -11.36 -12.61
N ILE A 162 -13.05 -10.72 -12.89
CA ILE A 162 -12.60 -9.55 -12.12
C ILE A 162 -13.52 -8.36 -12.38
N ASP A 163 -13.97 -8.16 -13.62
CA ASP A 163 -14.97 -7.14 -13.94
C ASP A 163 -16.27 -7.37 -13.17
N ASP A 164 -16.84 -8.56 -13.29
CA ASP A 164 -18.06 -8.95 -12.58
C ASP A 164 -17.89 -8.78 -11.07
N PHE A 165 -16.73 -9.17 -10.53
CA PHE A 165 -16.44 -9.03 -9.10
C PHE A 165 -16.35 -7.57 -8.67
N VAL A 166 -15.64 -6.72 -9.42
CA VAL A 166 -15.55 -5.29 -9.11
C VAL A 166 -16.93 -4.65 -9.22
N ASP A 167 -17.72 -4.99 -10.24
CA ASP A 167 -19.06 -4.45 -10.44
C ASP A 167 -20.06 -4.89 -9.36
N VAL A 168 -19.89 -6.09 -8.80
CA VAL A 168 -20.67 -6.57 -7.64
C VAL A 168 -20.21 -5.93 -6.33
N LEU A 169 -18.92 -5.69 -6.15
CA LEU A 169 -18.35 -5.24 -4.88
C LEU A 169 -18.33 -3.71 -4.72
N LEU A 170 -18.25 -2.96 -5.82
CA LEU A 170 -18.25 -1.49 -5.80
C LEU A 170 -19.50 -0.90 -5.13
N PRO A 171 -20.73 -1.38 -5.43
CA PRO A 171 -21.95 -0.90 -4.79
C PRO A 171 -21.95 -1.09 -3.27
N ASP A 172 -21.43 -2.21 -2.78
CA ASP A 172 -21.35 -2.51 -1.35
C ASP A 172 -20.34 -1.60 -0.63
N ILE A 173 -19.15 -1.41 -1.23
CA ILE A 173 -18.14 -0.46 -0.71
C ILE A 173 -18.72 0.96 -0.69
N LYS A 174 -19.42 1.34 -1.74
CA LYS A 174 -20.06 2.66 -1.87
C LYS A 174 -21.11 2.84 -0.79
N LEU A 175 -21.96 1.85 -0.53
CA LEU A 175 -22.95 1.88 0.55
C LEU A 175 -22.30 1.98 1.93
N ALA A 176 -21.22 1.22 2.18
CA ALA A 176 -20.48 1.27 3.44
C ALA A 176 -19.82 2.65 3.66
N LEU A 177 -19.18 3.20 2.63
CA LEU A 177 -18.60 4.55 2.66
C LEU A 177 -19.66 5.62 2.90
N PHE A 178 -20.83 5.52 2.26
CA PHE A 178 -21.94 6.44 2.52
C PHE A 178 -22.47 6.31 3.93
N THR A 179 -22.53 5.10 4.47
CA THR A 179 -22.99 4.85 5.84
C THR A 179 -22.03 5.49 6.85
N LYS A 180 -20.71 5.23 6.74
CA LYS A 180 -19.69 5.86 7.60
C LYS A 180 -19.60 7.37 7.41
N THR A 181 -19.76 7.88 6.18
CA THR A 181 -19.80 9.33 5.92
C THR A 181 -21.03 9.99 6.56
N ASN A 182 -22.20 9.35 6.48
CA ASN A 182 -23.42 9.82 7.13
C ASN A 182 -23.31 9.77 8.65
N GLU A 183 -22.71 8.72 9.20
CA GLU A 183 -22.42 8.59 10.62
C GLU A 183 -21.47 9.69 11.11
N TYR A 184 -20.38 9.95 10.37
CA TYR A 184 -19.45 11.04 10.66
C TYR A 184 -20.13 12.42 10.60
N ILE A 185 -20.97 12.66 9.58
CA ILE A 185 -21.75 13.91 9.49
C ILE A 185 -22.73 14.03 10.65
N ARG A 186 -23.39 12.94 11.05
CA ARG A 186 -24.30 12.92 12.21
C ARG A 186 -23.56 13.17 13.52
N SER A 187 -22.40 12.54 13.73
CA SER A 187 -21.58 12.73 14.94
C SER A 187 -21.05 14.16 15.02
N TYR A 188 -20.60 14.72 13.89
CA TYR A 188 -20.18 16.11 13.79
C TYR A 188 -21.35 17.07 14.07
N ARG A 189 -22.55 16.78 13.55
CA ARG A 189 -23.77 17.56 13.85
C ARG A 189 -24.17 17.44 15.31
N ALA A 190 -24.09 16.26 15.92
CA ALA A 190 -24.41 16.02 17.33
C ALA A 190 -23.44 16.75 18.28
N LYS A 191 -22.16 16.86 17.91
CA LYS A 191 -21.19 17.69 18.63
C LYS A 191 -21.49 19.19 18.48
N ARG A 192 -22.07 19.60 17.35
CA ARG A 192 -22.35 21.01 17.04
C ARG A 192 -23.72 21.51 17.46
N THR A 193 -24.71 20.64 17.64
CA THR A 193 -26.00 21.04 18.21
C THR A 193 -25.74 21.44 19.66
N PRO A 194 -25.82 22.73 20.00
CA PRO A 194 -25.57 23.17 21.36
C PRO A 194 -26.60 22.45 22.23
N ARG A 195 -26.11 21.54 23.09
CA ARG A 195 -26.87 20.67 23.97
C ARG A 195 -27.97 21.51 24.63
N ARG A 196 -29.18 21.46 24.06
CA ARG A 196 -30.28 22.33 24.43
C ARG A 196 -30.66 21.89 25.84
N ARG A 197 -30.22 22.64 26.85
CA ARG A 197 -30.51 22.31 28.26
C ARG A 197 -32.00 22.10 28.38
N ARG A 198 -32.41 20.86 28.68
CA ARG A 198 -33.78 20.59 29.14
C ARG A 198 -34.01 21.55 30.33
N PRO A 199 -35.03 22.41 30.28
CA PRO A 199 -35.32 23.30 31.39
C PRO A 199 -35.52 22.45 32.64
N SER A 200 -34.86 22.81 33.73
CA SER A 200 -34.96 22.07 34.98
C SER A 200 -36.43 21.94 35.40
N GLU A 201 -36.83 20.76 35.87
CA GLU A 201 -38.18 20.51 36.41
C GLU A 201 -38.57 21.50 37.51
N ALA A 202 -37.60 22.20 38.13
CA ALA A 202 -37.84 23.29 39.07
C ALA A 202 -38.55 24.51 38.44
N ALA A 203 -38.33 24.81 37.16
CA ALA A 203 -39.07 25.87 36.45
C ALA A 203 -40.51 25.42 36.10
N PHE A 204 -40.73 24.12 35.94
CA PHE A 204 -42.06 23.55 35.73
C PHE A 204 -42.85 23.40 37.04
N ALA A 205 -42.16 23.13 38.16
CA ALA A 205 -42.77 23.06 39.49
C ALA A 205 -43.36 24.42 39.95
N ARG A 206 -42.73 25.56 39.61
CA ARG A 206 -43.30 26.91 39.89
C ARG A 206 -44.47 27.30 38.99
N ARG A 207 -44.64 26.67 37.81
CA ARG A 207 -45.85 26.85 36.99
C ARG A 207 -47.00 25.93 37.38
N ARG A 208 -46.73 24.83 38.10
CA ARG A 208 -47.77 23.91 38.61
C ARG A 208 -48.45 24.38 39.91
N SER A 209 -47.92 25.37 40.63
CA SER A 209 -48.58 25.94 41.83
C SER A 209 -49.58 27.07 41.53
N GLY A 210 -49.72 27.50 40.27
CA GLY A 210 -50.66 28.56 39.87
C GLY A 210 -51.86 28.11 39.03
N ARG A 211 -52.03 26.78 38.83
CA ARG A 211 -53.07 26.24 37.95
C ARG A 211 -53.69 24.94 38.52
N ARG A 212 -54.00 24.96 39.82
CA ARG A 212 -54.80 23.95 40.54
C ARG A 212 -56.11 24.53 41.12
N LEU A 213 -56.70 25.52 40.43
CA LEU A 213 -57.99 26.10 40.84
C LEU A 213 -59.03 26.21 39.71
N LEU A 214 -58.78 25.64 38.53
CA LEU A 214 -59.84 25.48 37.53
C LEU A 214 -59.59 24.21 36.72
N GLN A 215 -60.67 23.44 36.55
CA GLN A 215 -60.80 22.16 35.86
C GLN A 215 -60.40 20.90 36.65
N ASP A 216 -61.05 20.71 37.79
CA ASP A 216 -61.81 19.46 37.99
C ASP A 216 -63.03 19.47 37.04
N ALA A 217 -63.46 18.28 36.62
CA ALA A 217 -64.59 17.96 35.73
C ALA A 217 -64.24 17.72 34.25
N LYS A 218 -63.81 16.49 33.95
CA LYS A 218 -64.49 15.56 33.03
C LYS A 218 -63.63 14.30 32.83
N ASP A 219 -64.03 13.21 33.49
CA ASP A 219 -64.68 12.01 32.92
C ASP A 219 -64.47 11.83 31.40
N ASP A 220 -64.30 10.65 30.81
CA ASP A 220 -64.12 9.25 31.16
C ASP A 220 -63.76 8.58 29.79
N ASP A 221 -63.61 7.25 29.76
CA ASP A 221 -63.47 6.38 28.57
C ASP A 221 -62.00 6.18 28.12
N ALA A 222 -61.30 5.08 28.43
CA ALA A 222 -61.60 3.66 28.19
C ALA A 222 -61.85 3.35 26.71
N GLU A 223 -60.83 2.82 26.02
CA GLU A 223 -60.96 1.69 25.09
C GLU A 223 -59.58 1.22 24.56
N ASP A 224 -59.38 -0.09 24.65
CA ASP A 224 -58.70 -1.03 23.75
C ASP A 224 -57.22 -0.80 23.36
N SER A 225 -56.27 -1.61 23.85
CA SER A 225 -56.07 -3.06 23.65
C SER A 225 -55.91 -3.48 22.18
N ALA A 226 -54.73 -4.05 21.91
CA ALA A 226 -54.32 -4.93 20.81
C ALA A 226 -53.48 -4.30 19.68
N GLU A 227 -52.45 -5.08 19.32
CA GLU A 227 -51.54 -4.96 18.18
C GLU A 227 -50.32 -4.05 18.34
N LEU A 228 -49.20 -4.64 18.79
CA LEU A 228 -47.90 -4.60 18.10
C LEU A 228 -46.83 -5.25 18.99
N GLU A 229 -46.77 -6.58 18.95
CA GLU A 229 -45.70 -7.38 19.53
C GLU A 229 -44.96 -8.15 18.42
N ILE A 230 -44.48 -7.43 17.41
CA ILE A 230 -43.52 -7.93 16.40
C ILE A 230 -42.65 -6.74 15.97
N ASP A 231 -41.65 -6.39 16.77
CA ASP A 231 -40.52 -5.51 16.36
C ASP A 231 -39.30 -5.65 17.30
N GLN A 232 -39.45 -6.25 18.50
CA GLN A 232 -38.38 -6.37 19.49
C GLN A 232 -37.32 -7.47 19.24
N VAL A 233 -37.31 -8.15 18.08
CA VAL A 233 -36.32 -9.21 17.79
C VAL A 233 -35.29 -8.79 16.75
N LEU A 234 -35.57 -7.79 15.90
CA LEU A 234 -34.66 -7.40 14.81
C LEU A 234 -33.58 -6.37 15.22
N ASP A 235 -33.78 -5.61 16.29
CA ASP A 235 -32.79 -4.63 16.80
C ASP A 235 -31.67 -5.26 17.65
N SER A 236 -31.68 -6.58 17.87
CA SER A 236 -30.69 -7.27 18.72
C SER A 236 -29.53 -7.93 17.96
N LEU A 237 -29.44 -7.75 16.62
CA LEU A 237 -28.44 -8.46 15.80
C LEU A 237 -27.50 -7.58 14.96
N MET A 238 -27.54 -6.26 15.09
CA MET A 238 -26.60 -5.36 14.41
C MET A 238 -26.14 -4.23 15.34
N GLU A 239 -25.24 -4.54 16.28
CA GLU A 239 -24.35 -3.55 16.88
C GLU A 239 -23.15 -4.28 17.50
N ASP A 240 -21.96 -4.04 16.95
CA ASP A 240 -20.63 -4.04 17.58
C ASP A 240 -19.54 -4.23 16.50
N VAL A 241 -19.41 -3.26 15.58
CA VAL A 241 -18.17 -2.99 14.86
C VAL A 241 -17.99 -1.47 14.75
N ASP A 242 -17.42 -0.88 15.79
CA ASP A 242 -16.68 0.39 15.73
C ASP A 242 -15.24 0.03 16.16
N ASP A 243 -14.18 0.20 15.36
CA ASP A 243 -13.69 1.39 14.63
C ASP A 243 -13.58 2.63 15.51
N ASP A 244 -12.51 2.63 16.32
CA ASP A 244 -11.90 3.75 17.04
C ASP A 244 -10.42 3.29 17.20
N GLU A 245 -9.36 3.97 16.75
CA GLU A 245 -9.05 5.39 16.84
C GLU A 245 -7.96 5.78 15.80
N GLU A 246 -8.21 6.89 15.10
CA GLU A 246 -7.20 7.88 14.68
C GLU A 246 -6.64 8.63 15.92
N GLU A 247 -5.54 9.37 15.72
CA GLU A 247 -4.78 10.23 16.67
C GLU A 247 -3.45 9.54 17.13
N ASP A 248 -2.24 10.09 17.01
CA ASP A 248 -1.74 11.47 16.92
C ASP A 248 -0.45 11.50 16.07
N PHE A 249 -0.37 12.38 15.06
CA PHE A 249 0.88 12.73 14.37
C PHE A 249 1.19 14.20 14.65
N ALA A 250 1.63 14.49 15.87
CA ALA A 250 2.16 15.79 16.27
C ALA A 250 3.13 15.64 17.44
N SER A 251 4.43 15.49 17.16
CA SER A 251 5.53 16.14 17.89
C SER A 251 6.89 15.74 17.29
N ASP A 252 7.86 16.64 17.43
CA ASP A 252 9.31 16.48 17.23
C ASP A 252 9.83 16.77 15.82
N PHE A 253 9.68 18.04 15.43
CA PHE A 253 10.70 18.75 14.66
C PHE A 253 11.46 19.60 15.68
N ASP A 254 12.44 18.99 16.35
CA ASP A 254 13.45 19.75 17.09
C ASP A 254 14.48 20.22 16.05
N ASP A 255 14.56 21.54 15.93
CA ASP A 255 15.65 22.26 15.32
C ASP A 255 16.90 22.02 16.19
N ASP A 256 17.80 21.14 15.74
CA ASP A 256 19.18 21.14 16.21
C ASP A 256 19.90 22.27 15.45
N ASP A 257 19.89 23.44 16.08
CA ASP A 257 20.93 24.46 15.95
C ASP A 257 22.25 23.81 16.40
N ASP A 258 23.07 23.35 15.46
CA ASP A 258 24.49 23.06 15.73
C ASP A 258 25.31 24.18 15.10
N ASP A 259 25.95 24.90 15.99
CA ASP A 259 26.80 26.08 15.80
C ASP A 259 27.87 25.86 14.71
N ASP A 260 27.86 26.78 13.74
CA ASP A 260 29.02 27.11 12.91
C ASP A 260 30.10 27.73 13.81
N GLU A 261 30.94 26.90 14.44
CA GLU A 261 32.22 27.36 14.98
C GLU A 261 33.26 27.35 13.86
N ASP A 262 33.64 28.57 13.48
CA ASP A 262 34.78 28.96 12.70
C ASP A 262 36.07 28.26 13.19
N ASP A 263 36.69 27.46 12.32
CA ASP A 263 38.12 27.15 12.42
C ASP A 263 38.77 27.57 11.09
N ASP A 264 39.12 28.86 11.05
CA ASP A 264 40.19 29.41 10.23
C ASP A 264 41.50 28.71 10.61
N ASP A 265 41.99 27.80 9.77
CA ASP A 265 43.39 27.36 9.82
C ASP A 265 44.00 27.43 8.43
N ASP A 266 44.68 28.57 8.24
CA ASP A 266 45.84 28.82 7.41
C ASP A 266 46.46 27.57 6.76
N ARG A 267 46.38 27.51 5.42
CA ARG A 267 47.39 26.78 4.67
C ARG A 267 47.87 27.57 3.45
N ASP A 268 48.92 28.33 3.75
CA ASP A 268 49.89 28.90 2.85
C ASP A 268 50.22 28.02 1.65
N GLY A 269 50.10 28.64 0.47
CA GLY A 269 51.25 28.85 -0.39
C GLY A 269 51.79 27.64 -1.16
N LYS A 270 51.42 27.54 -2.44
CA LYS A 270 52.44 27.40 -3.47
C LYS A 270 52.00 27.94 -4.83
N HIS A 271 52.58 29.08 -5.18
CA HIS A 271 52.80 29.55 -6.54
C HIS A 271 53.33 28.42 -7.43
N ILE A 272 52.65 28.20 -8.56
CA ILE A 272 53.29 27.78 -9.80
C ILE A 272 52.71 28.72 -10.86
N GLU A 273 53.48 29.75 -11.18
CA GLU A 273 53.38 30.46 -12.45
C GLU A 273 54.07 29.61 -13.53
N ALA A 274 53.57 29.79 -14.75
CA ALA A 274 54.32 29.93 -16.00
C ALA A 274 53.93 28.95 -17.11
N ASP A 275 53.89 29.56 -18.31
CA ASP A 275 53.98 29.01 -19.67
C ASP A 275 52.60 28.63 -20.26
N GLU A 276 51.90 29.49 -21.03
CA GLU A 276 52.26 30.09 -22.34
C GLU A 276 52.87 29.06 -23.30
N ASP A 277 52.13 28.74 -24.37
CA ASP A 277 52.52 28.26 -25.72
C ASP A 277 51.22 27.65 -26.32
N ASP A 278 50.46 28.40 -27.12
CA ASP A 278 50.59 28.52 -28.58
C ASP A 278 50.79 27.15 -29.25
N ASP A 279 49.72 26.60 -29.83
CA ASP A 279 49.77 25.76 -31.03
C ASP A 279 48.36 25.73 -31.66
N ASP A 280 48.18 26.68 -32.58
CA ASP A 280 47.20 26.61 -33.67
C ASP A 280 47.62 25.44 -34.57
N GLU A 281 47.01 24.26 -34.42
CA GLU A 281 47.03 23.24 -35.46
C GLU A 281 45.61 23.09 -36.04
N ASP A 282 45.52 23.47 -37.31
CA ASP A 282 44.45 23.20 -38.25
C ASP A 282 44.08 21.71 -38.20
N GLU A 283 43.01 21.35 -37.49
CA GLU A 283 42.37 20.05 -37.66
C GLU A 283 41.26 20.19 -38.70
N ASP A 284 41.57 19.62 -39.86
CA ASP A 284 40.76 19.49 -41.05
C ASP A 284 39.29 19.15 -40.74
N ASP A 285 38.40 19.87 -41.43
CA ASP A 285 36.98 19.57 -41.63
C ASP A 285 36.82 18.16 -42.25
N VAL A 286 36.88 17.13 -41.41
CA VAL A 286 36.35 15.81 -41.75
C VAL A 286 34.86 15.87 -41.47
N GLU A 287 34.11 16.30 -42.49
CA GLU A 287 32.70 15.93 -42.67
C GLU A 287 32.64 14.40 -42.80
N GLU A 288 32.82 13.70 -41.69
CA GLU A 288 32.40 12.31 -41.57
C GLU A 288 30.88 12.35 -41.47
N ASP A 289 30.25 12.15 -42.63
CA ASP A 289 28.90 11.61 -42.77
C ASP A 289 28.84 10.26 -42.03
N GLU A 290 28.90 10.28 -40.71
CA GLU A 290 28.44 9.16 -39.88
C GLU A 290 26.91 9.16 -40.01
N ASP A 291 26.44 8.59 -41.12
CA ASP A 291 25.19 7.84 -41.21
C ASP A 291 25.21 6.77 -40.11
N THR A 292 25.08 7.22 -38.87
CA THR A 292 25.02 6.38 -37.70
C THR A 292 23.65 5.76 -37.78
N ASP A 293 23.59 4.54 -38.30
CA ASP A 293 22.40 3.71 -38.43
C ASP A 293 21.56 3.76 -37.14
N SER A 294 20.64 4.73 -37.09
CA SER A 294 19.66 4.92 -36.02
C SER A 294 18.60 3.80 -36.01
N GLU A 295 18.74 2.81 -36.89
CA GLU A 295 17.81 1.72 -37.14
C GLU A 295 17.86 0.55 -36.13
N THR A 296 18.76 0.52 -35.14
CA THR A 296 18.85 -0.64 -34.21
C THR A 296 18.60 -0.35 -32.74
N LEU A 297 17.94 0.76 -32.41
CA LEU A 297 17.37 0.99 -31.06
C LEU A 297 15.97 0.34 -30.85
N SER A 298 15.40 -0.31 -31.87
CA SER A 298 13.97 -0.67 -31.92
C SER A 298 13.57 -2.03 -31.33
N GLU A 299 14.51 -2.86 -30.87
CA GLU A 299 14.18 -4.11 -30.18
C GLU A 299 14.86 -4.20 -28.81
N GLN A 300 14.59 -3.22 -27.94
CA GLN A 300 14.64 -3.56 -26.53
C GLN A 300 13.60 -4.66 -26.29
N PRO A 301 14.00 -5.86 -25.83
CA PRO A 301 13.06 -6.94 -25.57
C PRO A 301 12.03 -6.39 -24.57
N ASN A 302 10.78 -6.23 -25.03
CA ASN A 302 9.65 -5.74 -24.25
C ASN A 302 9.48 -6.63 -23.01
N GLY A 303 10.23 -6.27 -21.97
CA GLY A 303 10.59 -7.09 -20.82
C GLY A 303 9.49 -7.20 -19.76
N ASP A 304 8.26 -6.93 -20.17
CA ASP A 304 7.07 -7.10 -19.36
C ASP A 304 6.40 -8.38 -19.77
N ASP A 305 7.05 -9.47 -19.38
CA ASP A 305 6.29 -10.66 -19.12
C ASP A 305 5.62 -10.43 -17.77
N SER A 306 4.39 -9.93 -17.83
CA SER A 306 3.51 -9.95 -16.68
C SER A 306 3.48 -11.34 -16.06
N PHE A 307 3.07 -11.43 -14.79
CA PHE A 307 2.92 -12.74 -14.14
C PHE A 307 2.13 -13.73 -15.02
N TRP A 308 1.12 -13.23 -15.75
CA TRP A 308 0.32 -14.01 -16.70
C TRP A 308 1.09 -14.44 -17.95
N ARG A 309 1.92 -13.56 -18.51
CA ARG A 309 2.79 -13.90 -19.64
C ARG A 309 3.88 -14.89 -19.22
N MET A 310 4.46 -14.75 -18.02
CA MET A 310 5.37 -15.75 -17.44
C MET A 310 4.68 -17.10 -17.27
N LEU A 311 3.45 -17.13 -16.73
CA LEU A 311 2.65 -18.36 -16.63
C LEU A 311 2.29 -18.96 -17.99
N ARG A 312 2.25 -18.18 -19.07
CA ARG A 312 1.98 -18.70 -20.41
C ARG A 312 3.22 -19.36 -21.03
N SER A 313 4.42 -19.02 -20.56
CA SER A 313 5.66 -19.68 -20.98
C SER A 313 5.74 -21.07 -20.34
N PRO A 314 5.65 -22.18 -21.11
CA PRO A 314 5.72 -23.52 -20.56
C PRO A 314 7.08 -23.78 -19.89
N TRP A 315 8.13 -23.13 -20.38
CA TRP A 315 9.48 -23.27 -19.83
C TRP A 315 9.59 -22.68 -18.42
N TYR A 316 8.99 -21.51 -18.19
CA TYR A 316 8.94 -20.91 -16.86
C TYR A 316 8.22 -21.82 -15.85
N ILE A 317 7.08 -22.40 -16.26
CA ILE A 317 6.34 -23.35 -15.42
C ILE A 317 7.20 -24.59 -15.11
N VAL A 318 7.84 -25.19 -16.13
CA VAL A 318 8.71 -26.36 -15.96
C VAL A 318 9.84 -26.05 -14.98
N LEU A 319 10.53 -24.92 -15.14
CA LEU A 319 11.60 -24.49 -14.23
C LEU A 319 11.08 -24.27 -12.80
N GLN A 320 9.88 -23.71 -12.64
CA GLN A 320 9.28 -23.53 -11.33
C GLN A 320 8.93 -24.88 -10.67
N PHE A 321 8.49 -25.88 -11.46
CA PHE A 321 8.24 -27.24 -10.97
C PHE A 321 9.53 -27.96 -10.56
N VAL A 322 10.66 -27.72 -11.24
CA VAL A 322 11.97 -28.23 -10.79
C VAL A 322 12.28 -27.73 -9.37
N GLY A 323 11.96 -26.47 -9.09
CA GLY A 323 12.07 -25.87 -7.76
C GLY A 323 11.16 -26.49 -6.68
N LEU A 324 10.12 -27.23 -7.05
CA LEU A 324 9.18 -27.89 -6.13
C LEU A 324 9.56 -29.34 -5.79
N ILE A 325 10.47 -29.97 -6.55
CA ILE A 325 10.89 -31.34 -6.31
C ILE A 325 11.78 -31.38 -5.06
N PRO A 326 11.49 -32.22 -4.04
CA PRO A 326 12.33 -32.33 -2.85
C PRO A 326 13.75 -32.80 -3.22
N GLY A 327 14.78 -32.21 -2.61
CA GLY A 327 16.19 -32.43 -2.95
C GLY A 327 16.66 -31.60 -4.15
N VAL A 328 16.07 -31.83 -5.34
CA VAL A 328 16.47 -31.11 -6.57
C VAL A 328 16.16 -29.62 -6.48
N GLY A 329 15.01 -29.27 -5.91
CA GLY A 329 14.58 -27.89 -5.74
C GLY A 329 15.58 -27.06 -4.93
N MET A 330 16.27 -27.68 -3.96
CA MET A 330 17.30 -26.98 -3.19
C MET A 330 18.50 -26.58 -4.05
N LEU A 331 18.99 -27.51 -4.88
CA LEU A 331 20.08 -27.24 -5.81
C LEU A 331 19.68 -26.18 -6.85
N TRP A 332 18.43 -26.25 -7.32
CA TRP A 332 17.86 -25.25 -8.23
C TRP A 332 17.83 -23.85 -7.59
N TRP A 333 17.30 -23.72 -6.38
CA TRP A 333 17.26 -22.42 -5.71
C TRP A 333 18.65 -21.88 -5.33
N PHE A 334 19.58 -22.76 -5.00
CA PHE A 334 20.98 -22.37 -4.80
C PHE A 334 21.62 -21.87 -6.10
N PHE A 335 21.35 -22.53 -7.23
CA PHE A 335 21.79 -22.08 -8.55
C PHE A 335 21.18 -20.71 -8.90
N VAL A 336 19.88 -20.54 -8.68
CA VAL A 336 19.19 -19.26 -8.86
C VAL A 336 19.77 -18.16 -7.96
N PHE A 337 20.11 -18.46 -6.71
CA PHE A 337 20.81 -17.54 -5.81
C PHE A 337 22.18 -17.09 -6.35
N ILE A 338 22.94 -18.01 -6.94
CA ILE A 338 24.23 -17.70 -7.58
C ILE A 338 24.02 -16.82 -8.82
N LEU A 339 22.98 -17.05 -9.61
CA LEU A 339 22.70 -16.26 -10.81
C LEU A 339 22.14 -14.87 -10.51
N HIS A 340 21.38 -14.70 -9.42
CA HIS A 340 20.81 -13.39 -9.09
C HIS A 340 21.90 -12.36 -8.79
N ASP A 341 21.69 -11.15 -9.28
CA ASP A 341 22.49 -10.00 -8.90
C ASP A 341 22.26 -9.65 -7.43
N LYS A 342 23.33 -9.70 -6.63
CA LYS A 342 23.26 -9.43 -5.19
C LYS A 342 23.20 -7.94 -4.88
N ARG A 343 23.47 -7.10 -5.88
CA ARG A 343 23.48 -5.65 -5.74
C ARG A 343 22.11 -5.03 -5.94
N ASP A 344 21.18 -5.72 -6.60
CA ASP A 344 19.86 -5.17 -6.90
C ASP A 344 18.79 -5.54 -5.86
N GLU A 345 18.16 -4.51 -5.28
CA GLU A 345 17.15 -4.68 -4.22
C GLU A 345 15.90 -5.45 -4.71
N PHE A 346 15.46 -5.22 -5.95
CA PHE A 346 14.29 -5.90 -6.50
C PHE A 346 14.57 -7.38 -6.74
N GLN A 347 15.70 -7.72 -7.36
CA GLN A 347 16.13 -9.11 -7.57
C GLN A 347 16.24 -9.89 -6.25
N LEU A 348 16.86 -9.30 -5.22
CA LEU A 348 16.94 -9.92 -3.90
C LEU A 348 15.57 -10.16 -3.27
N SER A 349 14.70 -9.13 -3.32
CA SER A 349 13.36 -9.21 -2.75
C SER A 349 12.53 -10.28 -3.45
N GLN A 350 12.59 -10.33 -4.78
CA GLN A 350 11.93 -11.34 -5.59
C GLN A 350 12.46 -12.74 -5.30
N PHE A 351 13.77 -12.90 -5.09
CA PHE A 351 14.39 -14.16 -4.68
C PHE A 351 13.88 -14.61 -3.32
N ILE A 352 13.91 -13.75 -2.28
CA ILE A 352 13.43 -14.07 -0.93
C ILE A 352 11.97 -14.54 -0.98
N VAL A 353 11.11 -13.75 -1.62
CA VAL A 353 9.67 -14.05 -1.73
C VAL A 353 9.44 -15.34 -2.54
N GLY A 354 10.17 -15.52 -3.64
CA GLY A 354 10.09 -16.73 -4.48
C GLY A 354 10.52 -17.99 -3.74
N PHE A 355 11.67 -17.94 -3.09
CA PHE A 355 12.23 -19.04 -2.32
C PHE A 355 11.31 -19.44 -1.16
N GLN A 356 10.82 -18.47 -0.39
CA GLN A 356 9.92 -18.72 0.74
C GLN A 356 8.56 -19.28 0.29
N SER A 357 8.03 -18.79 -0.83
CA SER A 357 6.81 -19.34 -1.43
C SER A 357 7.03 -20.79 -1.87
N ALA A 358 8.15 -21.09 -2.52
CA ALA A 358 8.49 -22.47 -2.90
C ALA A 358 8.71 -23.37 -1.69
N LYS A 359 9.29 -22.85 -0.60
CA LYS A 359 9.42 -23.55 0.69
C LYS A 359 8.05 -23.90 1.27
N PHE A 360 7.09 -22.98 1.22
CA PHE A 360 5.72 -23.26 1.64
C PHE A 360 5.10 -24.42 0.86
N PHE A 361 5.17 -24.39 -0.47
CA PHE A 361 4.54 -25.43 -1.28
C PHE A 361 5.26 -26.78 -1.16
N SER A 362 6.59 -26.80 -1.32
CA SER A 362 7.37 -28.04 -1.29
C SER A 362 7.52 -28.60 0.12
N GLN A 363 8.10 -27.82 1.04
CA GLN A 363 8.39 -28.28 2.39
C GLN A 363 7.17 -28.23 3.32
N GLY A 364 6.21 -27.32 3.09
CA GLY A 364 4.97 -27.27 3.85
C GLY A 364 3.92 -28.23 3.29
N CYS A 365 3.28 -27.85 2.19
CA CYS A 365 2.12 -28.58 1.65
C CYS A 365 2.45 -29.99 1.14
N LEU A 366 3.48 -30.15 0.30
CA LEU A 366 3.79 -31.47 -0.28
C LEU A 366 4.31 -32.44 0.78
N ASN A 367 5.16 -32.00 1.72
CA ASN A 367 5.59 -32.86 2.83
C ASN A 367 4.45 -33.18 3.81
N LEU A 368 3.50 -32.27 4.03
CA LEU A 368 2.30 -32.55 4.82
C LEU A 368 1.48 -33.66 4.17
N ILE A 369 1.19 -33.53 2.87
CA ILE A 369 0.43 -34.51 2.08
C ILE A 369 1.17 -35.85 2.07
N ARG A 370 2.46 -35.85 1.70
CA ARG A 370 3.31 -37.05 1.68
C ARG A 370 3.37 -37.71 3.05
N GLY A 371 3.51 -36.93 4.12
CA GLY A 371 3.59 -37.44 5.48
C GLY A 371 2.28 -38.07 5.95
N ALA A 372 1.14 -37.43 5.63
CA ALA A 372 -0.18 -37.96 5.90
C ALA A 372 -0.46 -39.25 5.13
N PHE A 373 -0.13 -39.32 3.84
CA PHE A 373 -0.25 -40.55 3.04
C PHE A 373 0.66 -41.66 3.55
N ALA A 374 1.91 -41.37 3.88
CA ALA A 374 2.83 -42.36 4.45
C ALA A 374 2.31 -42.93 5.78
N TYR A 375 1.75 -42.05 6.62
CA TYR A 375 1.14 -42.46 7.88
C TYR A 375 -0.13 -43.30 7.67
N PHE A 376 -1.04 -42.87 6.79
CA PHE A 376 -2.24 -43.63 6.44
C PHE A 376 -1.90 -45.01 5.87
N TRP A 377 -0.92 -45.08 4.98
CA TRP A 377 -0.47 -46.32 4.36
C TRP A 377 0.14 -47.28 5.39
N CYS A 378 0.98 -46.79 6.30
CA CYS A 378 1.58 -47.65 7.33
C CYS A 378 0.57 -48.10 8.39
N ALA A 379 -0.44 -47.27 8.69
CA ALA A 379 -1.48 -47.58 9.67
C ALA A 379 -2.48 -48.63 9.17
N ASN A 380 -2.71 -48.71 7.85
CA ASN A 380 -3.64 -49.65 7.25
C ASN A 380 -3.05 -51.02 6.89
N ARG A 381 -1.76 -51.27 7.16
CA ARG A 381 -1.17 -52.60 7.00
C ARG A 381 -1.55 -53.51 8.17
N GLU A 382 -1.70 -54.81 7.89
CA GLU A 382 -2.03 -55.83 8.92
C GLU A 382 -1.01 -55.85 10.07
N VAL A 383 0.27 -55.60 9.74
CA VAL A 383 1.34 -55.41 10.72
C VAL A 383 1.75 -53.94 10.71
N PRO A 384 1.65 -53.21 11.84
CA PRO A 384 1.93 -51.78 11.90
C PRO A 384 3.43 -51.51 11.71
N THR A 385 3.83 -51.12 10.49
CA THR A 385 5.21 -50.79 10.11
C THR A 385 5.53 -49.29 10.25
N CYS A 386 4.69 -48.51 10.93
CA CYS A 386 4.87 -47.05 11.02
C CYS A 386 6.20 -46.60 11.66
N ALA A 387 6.85 -47.45 12.45
CA ALA A 387 8.18 -47.15 12.99
C ALA A 387 9.29 -47.16 11.92
N THR A 388 9.12 -47.90 10.83
CA THR A 388 10.13 -48.08 9.77
C THR A 388 9.73 -47.48 8.42
N GLU A 389 8.43 -47.36 8.15
CA GLU A 389 7.90 -46.82 6.89
C GLU A 389 7.18 -45.47 7.08
N GLY A 390 7.02 -45.03 8.33
CA GLY A 390 6.38 -43.75 8.63
C GLY A 390 7.17 -42.53 8.13
N PRO A 391 6.56 -41.34 8.19
CA PRO A 391 7.23 -40.11 7.81
C PRO A 391 8.38 -39.83 8.78
N MET A 392 9.61 -39.99 8.29
CA MET A 392 10.82 -39.72 9.04
C MET A 392 11.90 -39.19 8.12
N ILE A 393 12.79 -38.37 8.69
CA ILE A 393 14.03 -37.99 8.01
C ILE A 393 14.89 -39.25 7.87
N LYS A 394 15.06 -39.73 6.63
CA LYS A 394 15.77 -40.99 6.35
C LYS A 394 17.28 -40.79 6.33
N GLU A 395 17.73 -39.62 5.89
CA GLU A 395 19.13 -39.32 5.64
C GLU A 395 19.55 -38.01 6.32
N TYR A 396 20.82 -37.91 6.72
CA TYR A 396 21.39 -36.67 7.27
C TYR A 396 21.43 -35.54 6.23
N SER A 397 21.39 -35.88 4.94
CA SER A 397 21.34 -34.95 3.81
C SER A 397 20.15 -33.99 3.94
N ASP A 398 18.96 -34.47 4.31
CA ASP A 398 17.76 -33.64 4.49
C ASP A 398 17.95 -32.56 5.55
N ALA A 399 18.60 -32.90 6.68
CA ALA A 399 18.87 -31.95 7.76
C ALA A 399 19.91 -30.90 7.34
N ILE A 400 20.93 -31.30 6.57
CA ILE A 400 21.91 -30.38 5.99
C ILE A 400 21.22 -29.44 5.00
N PHE A 401 20.38 -29.96 4.11
CA PHE A 401 19.63 -29.13 3.16
C PHE A 401 18.74 -28.13 3.89
N PHE A 402 18.03 -28.57 4.93
CA PHE A 402 17.25 -27.67 5.79
C PHE A 402 18.08 -26.53 6.38
N ALA A 403 19.27 -26.84 6.92
CA ALA A 403 20.16 -25.82 7.47
C ALA A 403 20.67 -24.85 6.39
N VAL A 404 21.06 -25.35 5.22
CA VAL A 404 21.52 -24.52 4.11
C VAL A 404 20.39 -23.61 3.60
N GLN A 405 19.13 -24.08 3.57
CA GLN A 405 17.98 -23.26 3.21
C GLN A 405 17.83 -22.04 4.12
N ILE A 406 17.91 -22.25 5.44
CA ILE A 406 17.84 -21.17 6.43
C ILE A 406 18.98 -20.18 6.22
N VAL A 407 20.20 -20.69 6.05
CA VAL A 407 21.40 -19.86 5.88
C VAL A 407 21.30 -19.00 4.61
N ILE A 408 20.89 -19.57 3.47
CA ILE A 408 20.75 -18.80 2.21
C ILE A 408 19.75 -17.65 2.37
N VAL A 409 18.59 -17.92 2.99
CA VAL A 409 17.57 -16.89 3.22
C VAL A 409 18.12 -15.79 4.12
N TRP A 410 18.76 -16.14 5.23
CA TRP A 410 19.33 -15.16 6.15
C TRP A 410 20.45 -14.36 5.51
N LEU A 411 21.34 -14.99 4.74
CA LEU A 411 22.36 -14.30 3.96
C LEU A 411 21.72 -13.28 3.01
N THR A 412 20.64 -13.66 2.32
CA THR A 412 19.94 -12.73 1.42
C THR A 412 19.34 -11.54 2.18
N PHE A 413 18.73 -11.78 3.35
CA PHE A 413 18.25 -10.70 4.21
C PHE A 413 19.37 -9.80 4.74
N PHE A 414 20.54 -10.37 5.05
CA PHE A 414 21.70 -9.59 5.47
C PHE A 414 22.34 -8.80 4.34
N ILE A 415 22.20 -9.24 3.08
CA ILE A 415 22.67 -8.50 1.90
C ILE A 415 21.71 -7.36 1.54
N LEU A 416 20.41 -7.49 1.81
CA LEU A 416 19.37 -6.50 1.49
C LEU A 416 19.67 -5.04 1.93
N PRO A 417 20.19 -4.73 3.14
CA PRO A 417 20.54 -3.36 3.49
C PRO A 417 21.73 -2.79 2.68
N TYR A 418 22.54 -3.67 2.08
CA TYR A 418 23.69 -3.30 1.25
C TYR A 418 23.34 -3.22 -0.24
N SER A 419 22.18 -3.72 -0.68
CA SER A 419 21.77 -3.60 -2.07
C SER A 419 21.51 -2.14 -2.45
N GLU A 420 21.80 -1.81 -3.69
CA GLU A 420 21.53 -0.52 -4.30
C GLU A 420 20.17 -0.56 -5.00
N PRO A 421 19.35 0.51 -4.88
CA PRO A 421 18.18 0.64 -5.72
C PRO A 421 18.67 0.77 -7.14
N CYS A 422 18.13 -0.03 -8.06
CA CYS A 422 18.46 0.09 -9.47
C CYS A 422 18.23 1.55 -9.90
N ARG A 423 19.33 2.23 -10.21
CA ARG A 423 19.26 3.58 -10.78
C ARG A 423 18.85 3.38 -12.22
N ALA A 424 17.68 3.86 -12.55
CA ALA A 424 17.26 4.03 -13.93
C ALA A 424 18.13 5.13 -14.55
N VAL A 425 19.34 4.77 -14.98
CA VAL A 425 20.09 5.60 -15.93
C VAL A 425 19.53 5.25 -17.29
N ASN A 426 18.27 5.63 -17.52
CA ASN A 426 17.61 5.40 -18.80
C ASN A 426 17.87 6.57 -19.76
N ASP A 427 18.38 7.69 -19.25
CA ASP A 427 18.83 8.81 -20.06
C ASP A 427 20.28 9.17 -19.69
N PRO A 428 21.25 9.11 -20.62
CA PRO A 428 22.59 9.64 -20.38
C PRO A 428 22.57 11.11 -19.93
N ARG A 429 21.50 11.87 -20.22
CA ARG A 429 21.31 13.24 -19.72
C ARG A 429 21.07 13.30 -18.20
N ASP A 430 20.36 12.31 -17.64
CA ASP A 430 20.12 12.22 -16.19
C ASP A 430 21.39 11.77 -15.43
N ALA A 431 22.32 11.10 -16.10
CA ALA A 431 23.60 10.74 -15.51
C ALA A 431 24.42 11.99 -15.13
N HIS A 432 24.39 13.03 -15.97
CA HIS A 432 25.08 14.29 -15.71
C HIS A 432 24.45 15.05 -14.54
N LEU A 433 23.12 15.14 -14.48
CA LEU A 433 22.41 15.78 -13.36
C LEU A 433 22.65 15.07 -12.02
N LEU A 434 22.83 13.75 -12.03
CA LEU A 434 23.16 12.98 -10.84
C LEU A 434 24.61 13.16 -10.38
N ASP A 435 25.53 13.44 -11.31
CA ASP A 435 26.93 13.73 -10.99
C ASP A 435 27.10 15.16 -10.47
N GLU A 436 26.32 16.10 -11.01
CA GLU A 436 26.26 17.48 -10.52
C GLU A 436 25.62 17.57 -9.13
N ALA A 437 24.63 16.74 -8.82
CA ALA A 437 24.06 16.66 -7.48
C ALA A 437 25.01 15.97 -6.46
N ARG A 438 26.08 15.30 -6.92
CA ARG A 438 26.96 14.45 -6.11
C ARG A 438 27.95 15.23 -5.24
N THR A 439 28.19 16.49 -5.57
CA THR A 439 29.14 17.39 -4.88
C THR A 439 28.58 17.98 -3.58
N ASP A 440 27.26 17.94 -3.36
CA ASP A 440 26.67 18.45 -2.13
C ASP A 440 26.87 17.49 -0.95
N ARG A 441 27.58 17.95 0.09
CA ARG A 441 27.75 17.25 1.39
C ARG A 441 26.41 16.77 1.98
N ASN A 442 25.32 17.50 1.69
CA ASN A 442 23.94 17.15 2.09
C ASN A 442 23.47 15.81 1.51
N GLN A 443 24.01 15.36 0.36
CA GLN A 443 23.69 14.04 -0.18
C GLN A 443 24.24 12.89 0.66
N ALA A 444 25.36 13.04 1.39
CA ALA A 444 25.86 11.95 2.23
C ALA A 444 24.88 11.64 3.37
N ALA A 445 24.34 12.69 4.00
CA ALA A 445 23.29 12.58 5.02
C ALA A 445 21.97 12.05 4.44
N LEU A 446 21.55 12.55 3.28
CA LEU A 446 20.35 12.06 2.59
C LEU A 446 20.50 10.58 2.19
N ARG A 447 21.66 10.17 1.69
CA ARG A 447 21.98 8.77 1.38
C ARG A 447 21.97 7.90 2.64
N ALA A 448 22.45 8.41 3.78
CA ALA A 448 22.37 7.69 5.05
C ALA A 448 20.91 7.49 5.50
N LYS A 449 20.06 8.53 5.39
CA LYS A 449 18.61 8.42 5.67
C LYS A 449 17.90 7.46 4.71
N VAL A 450 18.19 7.54 3.40
CA VAL A 450 17.61 6.63 2.39
C VAL A 450 18.06 5.17 2.60
N ARG A 451 19.30 4.93 3.05
CA ARG A 451 19.78 3.58 3.39
C ARG A 451 19.01 2.93 4.54
N LEU A 452 18.55 3.71 5.52
CA LEU A 452 17.81 3.19 6.69
C LEU A 452 16.39 2.68 6.35
N GLY A 453 15.83 3.12 5.23
CA GLY A 453 14.51 2.72 4.74
C GLY A 453 14.50 1.53 3.76
N ARG A 454 15.66 0.99 3.39
CA ARG A 454 15.77 -0.10 2.39
C ARG A 454 15.22 -1.43 2.91
N GLY A 455 14.63 -2.21 2.00
CA GLY A 455 13.94 -3.46 2.32
C GLY A 455 12.51 -3.28 2.84
N GLY A 456 12.03 -2.06 3.02
CA GLY A 456 10.64 -1.73 3.33
C GLY A 456 10.02 -2.63 4.41
N ARG A 457 8.85 -3.20 4.08
CA ARG A 457 8.14 -4.14 4.97
C ARG A 457 8.80 -5.53 5.06
N LEU A 458 9.67 -5.89 4.12
CA LEU A 458 10.36 -7.18 4.08
C LEU A 458 11.26 -7.38 5.30
N ARG A 459 11.78 -6.28 5.89
CA ARG A 459 12.56 -6.33 7.14
C ARG A 459 11.75 -6.86 8.33
N ASN A 460 10.45 -6.59 8.36
CA ASN A 460 9.58 -7.14 9.40
C ASN A 460 9.35 -8.65 9.19
N LEU A 461 9.32 -9.11 7.94
CA LEU A 461 9.23 -10.54 7.61
C LEU A 461 10.49 -11.32 7.97
N PHE A 462 11.67 -10.68 7.97
CA PHE A 462 12.88 -11.31 8.48
C PHE A 462 12.74 -11.72 9.96
N TRP A 463 12.17 -10.84 10.79
CA TRP A 463 11.92 -11.13 12.20
C TRP A 463 10.91 -12.26 12.38
N TRP A 464 9.89 -12.31 11.52
CA TRP A 464 8.94 -13.42 11.48
C TRP A 464 9.63 -14.76 11.16
N ASP A 465 10.44 -14.81 10.09
CA ASP A 465 11.16 -16.03 9.72
C ASP A 465 12.16 -16.45 10.81
N THR A 466 12.88 -15.49 11.40
CA THR A 466 13.79 -15.74 12.54
C THR A 466 13.03 -16.34 13.72
N PHE A 467 11.87 -15.78 14.08
CA PHE A 467 11.02 -16.31 15.13
C PHE A 467 10.54 -17.74 14.84
N ALA A 468 10.17 -18.02 13.59
CA ALA A 468 9.77 -19.36 13.16
C ALA A 468 10.94 -20.36 13.27
N VAL A 469 12.14 -19.99 12.81
CA VAL A 469 13.36 -20.82 12.95
C VAL A 469 13.65 -21.10 14.42
N CYS A 470 13.67 -20.07 15.26
CA CYS A 470 13.96 -20.22 16.69
C CYS A 470 12.92 -21.10 17.39
N THR A 471 11.64 -20.98 17.04
CA THR A 471 10.56 -21.83 17.58
C THR A 471 10.77 -23.30 17.20
N VAL A 472 11.09 -23.57 15.93
CA VAL A 472 11.32 -24.93 15.43
C VAL A 472 12.56 -25.56 16.06
N LEU A 473 13.66 -24.81 16.20
CA LEU A 473 14.87 -25.25 16.88
C LEU A 473 14.63 -25.53 18.37
N ALA A 474 13.86 -24.67 19.05
CA ALA A 474 13.51 -24.86 20.46
C ALA A 474 12.66 -26.13 20.66
N LEU A 475 11.69 -26.38 19.78
CA LEU A 475 10.87 -27.59 19.81
C LEU A 475 11.69 -28.85 19.49
N GLY A 476 12.62 -28.76 18.53
CA GLY A 476 13.55 -29.86 18.22
C GLY A 476 14.48 -30.18 19.39
N ALA A 477 15.02 -29.15 20.06
CA ALA A 477 15.83 -29.30 21.26
C ALA A 477 15.01 -29.88 22.43
N LEU A 478 13.76 -29.44 22.61
CA LEU A 478 12.86 -29.99 23.62
C LEU A 478 12.54 -31.47 23.36
N ALA A 479 12.32 -31.85 22.10
CA ALA A 479 12.08 -33.24 21.71
C ALA A 479 13.31 -34.13 21.99
N TYR A 480 14.51 -33.62 21.70
CA TYR A 480 15.77 -34.36 21.91
C TYR A 480 16.19 -34.43 23.38
N PHE A 481 16.29 -33.28 24.06
CA PHE A 481 16.82 -33.18 25.42
C PHE A 481 15.74 -33.33 26.50
N GLY A 482 14.51 -32.85 26.26
CA GLY A 482 13.46 -32.80 27.28
C GLY A 482 12.59 -34.05 27.33
N LEU A 483 12.23 -34.59 26.16
CA LEU A 483 11.41 -35.81 26.04
C LEU A 483 12.24 -37.07 25.82
N GLU A 484 13.56 -36.92 25.66
CA GLU A 484 14.52 -38.01 25.38
C GLU A 484 14.07 -38.91 24.20
N LEU A 485 13.41 -38.33 23.19
CA LEU A 485 12.99 -39.08 22.01
C LEU A 485 14.23 -39.58 21.28
N ARG A 486 14.30 -40.89 21.01
CA ARG A 486 15.40 -41.54 20.29
C ARG A 486 14.88 -42.34 19.10
N GLY A 487 15.78 -42.66 18.17
CA GLY A 487 15.47 -43.50 17.01
C GLY A 487 14.43 -42.89 16.09
N TRP A 488 13.41 -43.67 15.72
CA TRP A 488 12.41 -43.30 14.73
C TRP A 488 11.49 -42.17 15.21
N GLN A 489 11.21 -42.07 16.52
CA GLN A 489 10.33 -41.04 17.08
C GLN A 489 10.91 -39.64 16.87
N LEU A 490 12.19 -39.47 17.21
CA LEU A 490 12.89 -38.20 16.99
C LEU A 490 12.91 -37.81 15.51
N ARG A 491 13.20 -38.77 14.63
CA ARG A 491 13.24 -38.51 13.17
C ARG A 491 11.87 -38.14 12.61
N ALA A 492 10.80 -38.74 13.13
CA ALA A 492 9.43 -38.38 12.78
C ALA A 492 9.06 -37.00 13.32
N THR A 493 9.44 -36.66 14.56
CA THR A 493 9.23 -35.33 15.12
C THR A 493 9.98 -34.26 14.32
N LEU A 494 11.24 -34.49 13.97
CA LEU A 494 12.02 -33.56 13.15
C LEU A 494 11.42 -33.39 11.74
N TYR A 495 10.89 -34.46 11.15
CA TYR A 495 10.13 -34.37 9.90
C TYR A 495 8.96 -33.39 10.03
N TRP A 496 8.09 -33.58 11.02
CA TRP A 496 6.93 -32.72 11.24
C TRP A 496 7.30 -31.28 11.59
N LEU A 497 8.35 -31.08 12.38
CA LEU A 497 8.86 -29.74 12.68
C LEU A 497 9.35 -29.02 11.42
N SER A 498 10.04 -29.72 10.51
CA SER A 498 10.44 -29.16 9.23
C SER A 498 9.22 -28.82 8.34
N THR A 499 8.16 -29.62 8.39
CA THR A 499 6.90 -29.36 7.67
C THR A 499 6.20 -28.12 8.23
N ILE A 500 6.11 -28.00 9.55
CA ILE A 500 5.54 -26.82 10.22
C ILE A 500 6.33 -25.56 9.85
N TYR A 501 7.67 -25.63 9.84
CA TYR A 501 8.50 -24.52 9.37
C TYR A 501 8.17 -24.10 7.93
N GLY A 502 8.01 -25.07 7.02
CA GLY A 502 7.56 -24.81 5.66
C GLY A 502 6.20 -24.08 5.63
N LEU A 503 5.23 -24.55 6.41
CA LEU A 503 3.91 -23.93 6.51
C LEU A 503 3.94 -22.50 7.08
N THR A 504 4.86 -22.20 8.00
CA THR A 504 5.00 -20.83 8.56
C THR A 504 5.50 -19.80 7.54
N ALA A 505 5.96 -20.23 6.36
CA ALA A 505 6.30 -19.34 5.25
C ALA A 505 5.08 -18.83 4.45
N MET A 506 3.86 -19.19 4.86
CA MET A 506 2.61 -18.73 4.24
C MET A 506 2.51 -17.22 4.00
N PRO A 507 2.95 -16.32 4.93
CA PRO A 507 2.86 -14.88 4.71
C PRO A 507 3.59 -14.40 3.45
N PHE A 508 4.65 -15.10 3.02
CA PHE A 508 5.41 -14.75 1.82
C PHE A 508 4.62 -15.03 0.52
N ILE A 509 3.65 -15.94 0.53
CA ILE A 509 2.80 -16.21 -0.64
C ILE A 509 1.95 -14.99 -0.97
N LEU A 510 1.51 -14.25 0.05
CA LEU A 510 0.72 -13.03 -0.17
C LEU A 510 1.50 -12.02 -1.01
N PHE A 511 2.83 -11.97 -0.89
CA PHE A 511 3.69 -11.11 -1.71
C PHE A 511 3.83 -11.58 -3.16
N LYS A 512 3.55 -12.85 -3.46
CA LYS A 512 3.49 -13.35 -4.84
C LYS A 512 2.17 -13.02 -5.53
N LEU A 513 1.16 -12.56 -4.79
CA LEU A 513 -0.07 -12.07 -5.42
C LEU A 513 0.23 -10.72 -6.09
N PRO A 514 -0.12 -10.55 -7.38
CA PRO A 514 0.29 -9.38 -8.18
C PRO A 514 -0.14 -8.04 -7.57
N ILE A 515 -1.24 -8.02 -6.80
CA ILE A 515 -1.76 -6.82 -6.15
C ILE A 515 -0.89 -6.40 -4.95
N MET A 516 -0.41 -7.37 -4.17
CA MET A 516 0.30 -7.13 -2.91
C MET A 516 1.76 -6.76 -3.12
N GLY A 517 2.39 -7.24 -4.21
CA GLY A 517 3.79 -6.94 -4.52
C GLY A 517 4.05 -5.43 -4.61
N ASN A 518 3.20 -4.71 -5.35
CA ASN A 518 3.34 -3.27 -5.53
C ASN A 518 3.09 -2.48 -4.24
N LEU A 519 2.23 -2.99 -3.35
CA LEU A 519 1.89 -2.33 -2.09
C LEU A 519 2.98 -2.51 -1.03
N LEU A 520 3.65 -3.67 -1.02
CA LEU A 520 4.52 -4.07 0.09
C LEU A 520 6.00 -3.82 -0.19
N THR A 521 6.40 -3.85 -1.45
CA THR A 521 7.76 -3.54 -1.90
C THR A 521 7.68 -2.47 -2.99
N PRO A 522 7.83 -1.18 -2.66
CA PRO A 522 7.81 -0.08 -3.65
C PRO A 522 9.03 -0.10 -4.60
N THR A 523 9.72 -1.23 -4.70
CA THR A 523 10.85 -1.46 -5.59
C THR A 523 10.34 -1.57 -7.02
N LYS A 524 10.89 -0.74 -7.91
CA LYS A 524 10.60 -0.82 -9.34
C LYS A 524 11.17 -2.13 -9.90
N ALA A 525 10.44 -2.76 -10.83
CA ALA A 525 10.86 -4.01 -11.43
C ALA A 525 12.16 -3.85 -12.23
N THR A 526 13.09 -4.79 -12.06
CA THR A 526 14.37 -4.83 -12.77
C THR A 526 14.48 -6.07 -13.63
N GLY A 527 15.27 -6.00 -14.70
CA GLY A 527 15.49 -7.08 -15.65
C GLY A 527 16.95 -7.14 -16.10
N TYR A 528 17.31 -8.21 -16.81
CA TYR A 528 18.64 -8.36 -17.39
C TYR A 528 18.60 -8.00 -18.87
N THR A 529 19.54 -7.17 -19.31
CA THR A 529 19.80 -6.93 -20.75
C THR A 529 20.38 -8.18 -21.42
N ARG A 530 20.43 -8.22 -22.77
CA ARG A 530 21.11 -9.30 -23.51
C ARG A 530 22.58 -9.47 -23.09
N LYS A 531 23.22 -8.40 -22.59
CA LYS A 531 24.60 -8.40 -22.07
C LYS A 531 24.70 -8.84 -20.59
N GLY A 532 23.58 -9.11 -19.93
CA GLY A 532 23.52 -9.55 -18.52
C GLY A 532 23.53 -8.41 -17.49
N TYR A 533 23.49 -7.13 -17.91
CA TYR A 533 23.38 -6.02 -16.98
C TYR A 533 21.97 -5.90 -16.41
N THR A 534 21.88 -5.69 -15.09
CA THR A 534 20.63 -5.38 -14.40
C THR A 534 20.21 -3.94 -14.73
N VAL A 535 19.07 -3.79 -15.38
CA VAL A 535 18.50 -2.48 -15.77
C VAL A 535 17.08 -2.34 -15.25
N LEU A 536 16.63 -1.09 -15.09
CA LEU A 536 15.23 -0.84 -14.77
C LEU A 536 14.36 -1.32 -15.94
N ARG A 537 13.31 -2.09 -15.64
CA ARG A 537 12.31 -2.40 -16.67
C ARG A 537 11.54 -1.14 -17.00
N VAL A 538 11.72 -0.65 -18.23
CA VAL A 538 10.82 0.33 -18.81
C VAL A 538 9.64 -0.44 -19.32
N ILE A 539 8.47 -0.20 -18.70
CA ILE A 539 7.23 -0.71 -19.22
C ILE A 539 6.98 0.05 -20.53
N PRO A 540 7.06 -0.60 -21.71
CA PRO A 540 6.70 0.09 -22.94
C PRO A 540 5.27 0.58 -22.75
N PRO A 541 4.97 1.84 -23.10
CA PRO A 541 3.60 2.32 -23.03
C PRO A 541 2.72 1.32 -23.78
N PRO A 542 1.55 0.92 -23.21
CA PRO A 542 0.67 -0.03 -23.88
C PRO A 542 0.50 0.44 -25.32
N PRO A 543 0.66 -0.44 -26.33
CA PRO A 543 0.63 -0.05 -27.74
C PRO A 543 -0.64 0.75 -27.90
N GLN A 544 -0.49 2.06 -28.08
CA GLN A 544 -1.61 2.95 -27.87
C GLN A 544 -2.64 2.56 -28.93
N PRO A 545 -3.83 2.03 -28.55
CA PRO A 545 -4.88 1.85 -29.53
C PRO A 545 -5.28 3.21 -30.10
N LEU A 546 -4.84 4.32 -29.48
CA LEU A 546 -5.02 5.69 -29.93
C LEU A 546 -4.27 6.05 -31.20
N VAL A 547 -3.12 5.46 -31.54
CA VAL A 547 -2.51 5.76 -32.86
C VAL A 547 -3.35 5.08 -33.94
N GLU A 548 -3.69 3.80 -33.73
CA GLU A 548 -4.56 3.08 -34.67
C GLU A 548 -5.99 3.65 -34.67
N TYR A 549 -6.50 4.16 -33.55
CA TYR A 549 -7.81 4.80 -33.44
C TYR A 549 -7.79 6.22 -34.02
N HIS A 550 -6.74 7.02 -33.81
CA HIS A 550 -6.58 8.31 -34.48
C HIS A 550 -6.39 8.12 -35.97
N GLU A 551 -5.63 7.12 -36.41
CA GLU A 551 -5.52 6.76 -37.82
C GLU A 551 -6.86 6.26 -38.37
N ARG A 552 -7.61 5.41 -37.66
CA ARG A 552 -8.95 4.98 -38.07
C ARG A 552 -9.97 6.11 -38.05
N VAL A 553 -9.90 7.03 -37.10
CA VAL A 553 -10.78 8.22 -37.02
C VAL A 553 -10.42 9.21 -38.12
N LYS A 554 -9.13 9.44 -38.35
CA LYS A 554 -8.61 10.29 -39.43
C LYS A 554 -9.01 9.72 -40.79
N ALA A 555 -8.77 8.43 -41.02
CA ALA A 555 -9.21 7.73 -42.23
C ALA A 555 -10.73 7.76 -42.41
N ARG A 556 -11.50 7.64 -41.31
CA ARG A 556 -12.97 7.74 -41.37
C ARG A 556 -13.45 9.17 -41.64
N SER A 557 -12.79 10.18 -41.09
CA SER A 557 -13.09 11.59 -41.41
C SER A 557 -12.74 11.94 -42.86
N GLU A 558 -11.62 11.44 -43.37
CA GLU A 558 -11.22 11.60 -44.77
C GLU A 558 -12.19 10.88 -45.72
N ALA A 559 -12.61 9.66 -45.39
CA ALA A 559 -13.61 8.92 -46.15
C ALA A 559 -14.99 9.61 -46.16
N ILE A 560 -15.42 10.19 -45.03
CA ILE A 560 -16.67 10.97 -44.96
C ILE A 560 -16.55 12.27 -45.78
N ALA A 561 -15.40 12.95 -45.73
CA ALA A 561 -15.15 14.16 -46.53
C ALA A 561 -15.20 13.85 -48.04
N GLN A 562 -14.62 12.73 -48.47
CA GLN A 562 -14.70 12.27 -49.86
C GLN A 562 -16.12 11.88 -50.27
N ALA A 563 -16.85 11.15 -49.43
CA ALA A 563 -18.20 10.67 -49.73
C ALA A 563 -19.26 11.78 -49.75
N THR A 564 -19.10 12.83 -48.94
CA THR A 564 -20.07 13.92 -48.86
C THR A 564 -19.91 14.97 -49.96
N GLY A 565 -18.85 14.90 -50.78
CA GLY A 565 -18.64 15.82 -51.91
C GLY A 565 -18.50 17.29 -51.49
N VAL A 566 -18.31 17.58 -50.20
CA VAL A 566 -18.15 18.94 -49.67
C VAL A 566 -16.74 19.41 -49.99
N ARG A 567 -16.55 19.89 -51.22
CA ARG A 567 -15.30 20.45 -51.77
C ARG A 567 -14.90 21.80 -51.15
N GLY A 568 -15.42 22.14 -49.97
CA GLY A 568 -15.28 23.46 -49.34
C GLY A 568 -14.68 23.48 -47.93
N ALA A 569 -14.23 22.34 -47.39
CA ALA A 569 -13.71 22.25 -46.03
C ALA A 569 -12.21 22.58 -45.90
N SER A 570 -11.51 23.01 -46.95
CA SER A 570 -10.10 23.45 -46.84
C SER A 570 -9.93 24.88 -46.28
N ARG A 571 -10.98 25.49 -45.72
CA ARG A 571 -10.94 26.85 -45.18
C ARG A 571 -10.97 26.94 -43.66
N PHE A 572 -10.95 25.81 -42.95
CA PHE A 572 -10.90 25.79 -41.48
C PHE A 572 -9.51 25.49 -40.90
N ASP A 573 -8.52 25.17 -41.74
CA ASP A 573 -7.11 25.04 -41.33
C ASP A 573 -6.37 26.39 -41.29
N GLU A 574 -7.01 27.50 -41.68
CA GLU A 574 -6.38 28.83 -41.77
C GLU A 574 -6.52 29.70 -40.50
N ILE A 575 -7.15 29.22 -39.42
CA ILE A 575 -7.39 30.02 -38.18
C ILE A 575 -6.63 29.46 -36.95
N GLY A 576 -5.73 28.50 -37.12
CA GLY A 576 -5.01 27.91 -35.99
C GLY A 576 -3.60 27.44 -36.31
N ASN A 577 -2.86 28.15 -37.16
CA ASN A 577 -1.48 27.80 -37.43
C ASN A 577 -0.55 28.32 -36.32
N ALA A 578 0.04 27.39 -35.59
CA ALA A 578 1.05 27.63 -34.55
C ALA A 578 2.47 27.76 -35.14
N ASP A 579 2.58 28.07 -36.43
CA ASP A 579 3.84 28.06 -37.19
C ASP A 579 4.48 29.45 -37.37
N ASP A 580 3.94 30.50 -36.73
CA ASP A 580 4.45 31.88 -36.85
C ASP A 580 5.74 32.15 -36.05
N TYR A 581 6.56 31.12 -35.79
CA TYR A 581 7.84 31.27 -35.07
C TYR A 581 9.08 30.82 -35.86
N GLU A 582 8.94 30.16 -37.02
CA GLU A 582 10.10 29.63 -37.77
C GLU A 582 10.46 30.39 -39.05
N GLN A 583 9.68 31.38 -39.48
CA GLN A 583 9.87 32.02 -40.80
C GLN A 583 10.57 33.39 -40.77
N ARG A 584 11.59 33.57 -39.91
CA ARG A 584 12.39 34.82 -39.88
C ARG A 584 13.88 34.70 -40.26
N TYR A 585 14.36 33.60 -40.84
CA TYR A 585 15.71 33.54 -41.41
C TYR A 585 15.85 32.58 -42.60
N GLY A 586 16.46 33.08 -43.68
CA GLY A 586 17.09 32.32 -44.79
C GLY A 586 16.13 31.85 -45.90
N ASP A 587 15.86 32.61 -46.96
CA ASP A 587 16.69 32.82 -48.17
C ASP A 587 17.28 31.54 -48.78
N TYR A 588 16.68 31.03 -49.87
CA TYR A 588 17.28 30.95 -51.21
C TYR A 588 16.36 30.25 -52.25
N HIS A 589 16.21 30.91 -53.40
CA HIS A 589 15.67 30.43 -54.69
C HIS A 589 16.65 29.42 -55.37
N PRO A 590 16.26 28.57 -56.36
CA PRO A 590 15.84 28.97 -57.73
C PRO A 590 14.70 28.11 -58.37
N GLU A 591 13.74 28.70 -59.09
CA GLU A 591 13.59 28.77 -60.57
C GLU A 591 13.60 27.45 -61.39
N GLY A 592 12.50 27.19 -62.14
CA GLY A 592 12.44 26.28 -63.30
C GLY A 592 11.05 25.66 -63.57
N PRO A 593 10.62 25.41 -64.83
CA PRO A 593 9.37 25.99 -65.35
C PRO A 593 8.27 25.02 -65.82
N GLU A 594 7.09 25.61 -66.03
CA GLU A 594 6.05 25.39 -67.05
C GLU A 594 5.69 23.96 -67.52
N GLU A 595 4.41 23.60 -67.44
CA GLU A 595 3.65 23.15 -68.62
C GLU A 595 2.12 23.24 -68.41
N ASP A 596 1.46 23.55 -69.54
CA ASP A 596 0.11 24.04 -69.77
C ASP A 596 -0.88 22.91 -70.11
N ASP A 597 -2.10 23.28 -70.47
CA ASP A 597 -3.23 22.51 -71.03
C ASP A 597 -4.22 21.96 -69.98
N GLY A 598 -5.47 22.45 -69.83
CA GLY A 598 -6.37 23.08 -70.78
C GLY A 598 -7.44 22.08 -71.24
N MET A 599 -8.68 22.15 -70.73
CA MET A 599 -9.89 21.91 -71.54
C MET A 599 -11.22 22.25 -70.85
N ASN A 600 -12.15 22.68 -71.69
CA ASN A 600 -13.37 23.42 -71.43
C ASN A 600 -14.63 22.56 -71.17
N SER A 601 -15.48 23.06 -70.25
CA SER A 601 -16.95 23.30 -70.44
C SER A 601 -17.96 22.10 -70.43
N PRO A 602 -19.30 22.32 -70.52
CA PRO A 602 -20.19 22.74 -69.42
C PRO A 602 -21.55 21.97 -69.37
N THR A 603 -22.32 22.00 -68.26
CA THR A 603 -23.82 21.95 -68.30
C THR A 603 -24.48 22.18 -66.92
N SER A 604 -25.21 23.30 -66.81
CA SER A 604 -26.65 23.47 -66.46
C SER A 604 -27.30 22.84 -65.19
N PRO A 605 -28.29 23.53 -64.55
CA PRO A 605 -28.68 23.34 -63.15
C PRO A 605 -30.06 22.68 -62.95
N SER A 606 -30.31 22.12 -61.77
CA SER A 606 -31.68 21.82 -61.30
C SER A 606 -31.80 21.82 -59.77
N ASP A 607 -32.56 22.79 -59.27
CA ASP A 607 -33.54 22.75 -58.17
C ASP A 607 -33.39 21.71 -57.06
N PHE A 608 -33.04 22.18 -55.85
CA PHE A 608 -33.49 21.57 -54.60
C PHE A 608 -33.85 22.63 -53.56
N ALA A 609 -35.04 22.47 -52.99
CA ALA A 609 -35.66 23.32 -51.98
C ALA A 609 -34.93 23.30 -50.63
N PRO A 610 -35.00 24.39 -49.82
CA PRO A 610 -34.36 24.44 -48.52
C PRO A 610 -35.20 23.68 -47.48
N VAL A 611 -34.62 22.61 -46.91
CA VAL A 611 -35.12 21.99 -45.68
C VAL A 611 -34.57 22.77 -44.49
N GLY A 612 -35.46 23.30 -43.66
CA GLY A 612 -35.13 24.10 -42.49
C GLY A 612 -34.31 23.33 -41.45
N ILE A 613 -33.03 23.70 -41.33
CA ILE A 613 -32.15 23.34 -40.21
C ILE A 613 -31.83 24.63 -39.46
N HIS A 614 -32.81 25.15 -38.71
CA HIS A 614 -32.61 26.32 -37.85
C HIS A 614 -32.67 26.01 -36.35
N ASP A 615 -32.96 24.76 -35.95
CA ASP A 615 -33.19 24.44 -34.52
C ASP A 615 -32.01 23.72 -33.83
N VAL A 616 -31.16 23.00 -34.57
CA VAL A 616 -30.05 22.23 -33.96
C VAL A 616 -28.83 23.11 -33.64
N THR A 617 -28.62 24.18 -34.40
CA THR A 617 -27.50 25.11 -34.20
C THR A 617 -27.67 25.97 -32.93
N ALA A 618 -28.92 26.27 -32.54
CA ALA A 618 -29.21 26.99 -31.30
C ALA A 618 -28.91 26.15 -30.06
N GLU A 619 -29.22 24.84 -30.08
CA GLU A 619 -28.93 23.95 -28.95
C GLU A 619 -27.42 23.70 -28.78
N VAL A 620 -26.69 23.55 -29.89
CA VAL A 620 -25.22 23.40 -29.85
C VAL A 620 -24.54 24.69 -29.40
N ALA A 621 -25.04 25.86 -29.81
CA ALA A 621 -24.57 27.16 -29.33
C ALA A 621 -24.85 27.37 -27.83
N ALA A 622 -26.01 26.91 -27.33
CA ALA A 622 -26.34 26.96 -25.90
C ALA A 622 -25.46 26.03 -25.06
N ARG A 623 -25.13 24.83 -25.55
CA ARG A 623 -24.22 23.90 -24.85
C ARG A 623 -22.78 24.39 -24.83
N THR A 624 -22.30 24.99 -25.90
CA THR A 624 -20.93 25.54 -25.98
C THR A 624 -20.76 26.76 -25.07
N THR A 625 -21.74 27.68 -25.05
CA THR A 625 -21.73 28.82 -24.11
C THR A 625 -21.81 28.39 -22.65
N MET A 626 -22.60 27.35 -22.33
CA MET A 626 -22.65 26.80 -20.96
C MET A 626 -21.34 26.12 -20.54
N ASN A 627 -20.68 25.41 -21.46
CA ASN A 627 -19.37 24.80 -21.19
C ASN A 627 -18.27 25.85 -21.01
N GLN A 628 -18.31 26.94 -21.79
CA GLN A 628 -17.38 28.05 -21.64
C GLN A 628 -17.58 28.79 -20.31
N ALA A 629 -18.84 29.00 -19.89
CA ALA A 629 -19.17 29.58 -18.58
C ALA A 629 -18.69 28.69 -17.41
N ASN A 630 -18.85 27.38 -17.52
CA ASN A 630 -18.37 26.43 -16.50
C ASN A 630 -16.84 26.38 -16.42
N ALA A 631 -16.14 26.42 -17.56
CA ALA A 631 -14.68 26.49 -17.60
C ALA A 631 -14.17 27.78 -16.93
N GLN A 632 -14.84 28.92 -17.18
CA GLN A 632 -14.48 30.20 -16.61
C GLN A 632 -14.79 30.28 -15.10
N LEU A 633 -15.86 29.64 -14.64
CA LEU A 633 -16.17 29.47 -13.22
C LEU A 633 -15.08 28.64 -12.51
N LEU A 634 -14.66 27.52 -13.10
CA LEU A 634 -13.60 26.66 -12.55
C LEU A 634 -12.25 27.38 -12.50
N PHE A 635 -11.93 28.16 -13.52
CA PHE A 635 -10.73 29.00 -13.53
C PHE A 635 -10.76 30.03 -12.39
N ASN A 636 -11.89 30.73 -12.20
CA ASN A 636 -12.06 31.69 -11.11
C ASN A 636 -12.00 31.04 -9.72
N LEU A 637 -12.56 29.82 -9.56
CA LEU A 637 -12.47 29.07 -8.31
C LEU A 637 -11.05 28.60 -8.00
N ARG A 638 -10.27 28.16 -9.01
CA ARG A 638 -8.84 27.85 -8.84
C ARG A 638 -8.04 29.09 -8.45
N ARG A 639 -8.32 30.24 -9.06
CA ARG A 639 -7.69 31.52 -8.73
C ARG A 639 -8.00 31.94 -7.28
N LEU A 640 -9.26 31.84 -6.85
CA LEU A 640 -9.67 32.12 -5.47
C LEU A 640 -9.04 31.17 -4.45
N ARG A 641 -8.89 29.88 -4.80
CA ARG A 641 -8.18 28.90 -3.95
C ARG A 641 -6.72 29.30 -3.77
N ASN A 642 -6.03 29.65 -4.86
CA ASN A 642 -4.62 30.06 -4.80
C ASN A 642 -4.44 31.37 -4.03
N LEU A 643 -5.36 32.32 -4.16
CA LEU A 643 -5.36 33.56 -3.37
C LEU A 643 -5.54 33.29 -1.87
N ARG A 644 -6.46 32.39 -1.48
CA ARG A 644 -6.62 32.00 -0.06
C ARG A 644 -5.40 31.28 0.50
N VAL A 645 -4.74 30.42 -0.28
CA VAL A 645 -3.50 29.77 0.15
C VAL A 645 -2.39 30.80 0.34
N CYS A 646 -2.29 31.80 -0.54
CA CYS A 646 -1.37 32.92 -0.36
C CYS A 646 -1.70 33.75 0.89
N GLU A 647 -2.97 34.11 1.13
CA GLU A 647 -3.38 34.85 2.32
C GLU A 647 -3.08 34.08 3.61
N ILE A 648 -3.31 32.77 3.64
CA ILE A 648 -2.99 31.92 4.80
C ILE A 648 -1.47 31.88 5.04
N LYS A 649 -0.66 31.74 3.98
CA LYS A 649 0.81 31.79 4.09
C LYS A 649 1.31 33.16 4.54
N LEU A 650 0.71 34.25 4.06
CA LEU A 650 1.06 35.61 4.47
C LEU A 650 0.62 35.92 5.91
N ALA A 651 -0.53 35.41 6.34
CA ALA A 651 -1.02 35.54 7.71
C ALA A 651 -0.17 34.71 8.70
N ALA A 652 0.26 33.50 8.30
CA ALA A 652 1.20 32.70 9.08
C ALA A 652 2.56 33.43 9.21
N LYS A 653 3.08 33.98 8.10
CA LYS A 653 4.34 34.75 8.11
C LYS A 653 4.26 36.02 8.98
N ARG A 654 3.13 36.74 8.97
CA ARG A 654 2.93 37.90 9.87
C ARG A 654 2.85 37.51 11.35
N ARG A 655 2.19 36.38 11.69
CA ARG A 655 2.13 35.91 13.08
C ARG A 655 3.48 35.46 13.63
N VAL A 656 4.35 34.90 12.78
CA VAL A 656 5.73 34.57 13.16
C VAL A 656 6.53 35.84 13.44
N ASN A 657 6.36 36.89 12.62
CA ASN A 657 7.06 38.17 12.83
C ASN A 657 6.53 39.01 14.01
N GLU A 658 5.26 38.86 14.41
CA GLU A 658 4.71 39.57 15.59
C GLU A 658 5.10 38.93 16.93
N PHE A 659 5.58 37.68 16.93
CA PHE A 659 5.94 36.95 18.16
C PHE A 659 7.40 37.12 18.60
N ASN A 660 8.21 37.91 17.88
CA ASN A 660 9.57 38.26 18.32
C ASN A 660 9.85 39.77 18.20
N PRO A 661 9.50 40.58 19.21
CA PRO A 661 9.85 42.00 19.24
C PRO A 661 11.23 42.31 19.85
N GLN A 662 12.13 41.33 20.01
CA GLN A 662 13.46 41.55 20.63
C GLN A 662 14.66 41.03 19.80
N THR A 663 14.50 40.98 18.49
CA THR A 663 15.58 41.03 17.49
C THR A 663 15.24 42.10 16.49
#